data_AF-A0A6F8Y1Z9-F1
#
_entry.id   AF-A0A6F8Y1Z9-F1
#
_cell.length_a   1.000
_cell.length_b   1.000
_cell.length_c   1.000
_cell.angle_alpha   90.00
_cell.angle_beta   90.00
_cell.angle_gamma   90.00
#
_symmetry.space_group_name_H-M   'P 1'
#
loop_
_entity.id
_entity.type
_entity.pdbx_description
1 polymer ?
#
loop_
_entity_poly.entity_id
_entity_poly.type
_entity_poly.pdbx_seq_one_letter_code
_entity_poly.pdbx_strand_id
1 'polypeptide(L)'
;MRWDNLSAPPDGEVPDGPAPAAPPLPLALPGAVARTFDTPGFAGMTFYEVQAKSIINRVPASSRMSFMWTVNPYRGCSHACSYCLAGDTPILMADGSTRALRDLKVGDAIYGTVPVGTSRRYTVTTVLAHWSTTKPAYRVTLADGTQLIASGDHRFLSERGWRQVAEGPRGPGLAAGDQFMGTGQFAEGPKDSADYRRGYLSGMIRGDAHLATYAPEAVDRSLDYLAGFGAATIDAIRDLIRWPDRVSDDWCKGFLAGVFDSDGSRDGRDLWIRSNDTEILDQIAAALRRFGFDAWLESSHAAVRLRGGLTEHMRFYHLADPAISRKRSISGRTVGSDARLRVVSIEPLGVDLPLYDITTGTADFIANGVVSHNCFARGTHTYLDLDAGHDFDTKVVVKVNAGELVRRELAAPKWRGEHIAMGTNVDPYQRAEGRYRLMPRILSALRDFANPFSILTKGTLILRDLPLLRQAAEVTQVGVAMSVGFVDERMWRSVESGTPSPRRRLDAVRALTDAGFRVSVLMAPILPGLTDTEESIEATVTAIAASGAASVTPIPLHLRPGAREWYASWLTREFPALAPHYRRLYGRGSYLPKEYQREVTARVRMAARRHGLDRTEPGEARQTEPPPQPPEPEQLTLL
;
A
#
# COMPACT_ATOMS: atom_id res chain seq x y z
N MET A 1 -24.11 -22.25 -25.10
CA MET A 1 -23.07 -21.63 -25.94
C MET A 1 -21.96 -22.66 -26.14
N ARG A 2 -21.69 -23.06 -27.38
CA ARG A 2 -20.38 -23.62 -27.74
C ARG A 2 -19.42 -22.45 -28.01
N TRP A 3 -18.14 -22.68 -27.79
CA TRP A 3 -17.04 -21.77 -28.13
C TRP A 3 -15.91 -22.57 -28.75
N ASP A 4 -16.24 -23.23 -29.87
CA ASP A 4 -15.24 -23.59 -30.87
C ASP A 4 -14.75 -22.29 -31.55
N ASN A 5 -13.55 -22.28 -32.14
CA ASN A 5 -12.87 -21.12 -32.74
C ASN A 5 -12.21 -20.11 -31.77
N LEU A 6 -11.18 -20.54 -31.04
CA LEU A 6 -9.99 -19.70 -30.78
C LEU A 6 -8.72 -20.54 -30.87
N SER A 7 -8.13 -20.59 -32.06
CA SER A 7 -6.78 -21.10 -32.32
C SER A 7 -6.00 -20.03 -33.07
N ALA A 8 -4.78 -19.72 -32.63
CA ALA A 8 -3.85 -18.96 -33.45
C ALA A 8 -3.20 -19.92 -34.47
N PRO A 9 -3.10 -19.56 -35.76
CA PRO A 9 -2.42 -20.37 -36.76
C PRO A 9 -0.89 -20.31 -36.59
N PRO A 10 -0.14 -21.28 -37.14
CA PRO A 10 1.27 -21.05 -37.46
C PRO A 10 1.38 -20.03 -38.61
N ASP A 11 2.39 -19.17 -38.52
CA ASP A 11 2.92 -18.30 -39.57
C ASP A 11 1.89 -17.40 -40.30
N GLY A 12 1.63 -16.23 -39.73
CA GLY A 12 0.84 -15.14 -40.31
C GLY A 12 1.35 -13.76 -39.84
N GLU A 13 1.07 -12.71 -40.62
CA GLU A 13 1.72 -11.39 -40.53
C GLU A 13 1.57 -10.67 -39.18
N VAL A 14 2.58 -9.85 -38.83
CA VAL A 14 2.66 -9.08 -37.59
C VAL A 14 1.63 -7.93 -37.59
N PRO A 15 0.74 -7.80 -36.59
CA PRO A 15 -0.14 -6.65 -36.47
C PRO A 15 0.65 -5.38 -36.08
N ASP A 16 0.42 -4.29 -36.80
CA ASP A 16 1.05 -3.01 -36.53
C ASP A 16 0.45 -2.34 -35.28
N GLY A 17 1.21 -2.28 -34.19
CA GLY A 17 0.80 -1.67 -32.93
C GLY A 17 1.48 -2.30 -31.70
N PRO A 18 2.22 -1.54 -30.87
CA PRO A 18 2.90 -2.11 -29.72
C PRO A 18 1.90 -2.53 -28.64
N ALA A 19 1.77 -3.84 -28.42
CA ALA A 19 1.14 -4.36 -27.22
C ALA A 19 1.86 -3.82 -25.96
N PRO A 20 1.14 -3.51 -24.86
CA PRO A 20 1.77 -3.03 -23.64
C PRO A 20 2.79 -4.06 -23.15
N ALA A 21 4.02 -3.60 -22.89
CA ALA A 21 5.13 -4.48 -22.54
C ALA A 21 4.79 -5.35 -21.32
N ALA A 22 5.01 -6.66 -21.44
CA ALA A 22 4.72 -7.60 -20.36
C ALA A 22 5.48 -7.20 -19.08
N PRO A 23 4.84 -7.22 -17.89
CA PRO A 23 5.51 -6.84 -16.65
C PRO A 23 6.80 -7.65 -16.45
N PRO A 24 7.93 -7.01 -16.12
CA PRO A 24 9.20 -7.71 -15.95
C PRO A 24 9.06 -8.81 -14.89
N LEU A 25 9.58 -9.99 -15.23
CA LEU A 25 9.52 -11.16 -14.35
C LEU A 25 10.44 -10.93 -13.13
N PRO A 26 9.99 -11.21 -11.89
CA PRO A 26 10.86 -11.16 -10.72
C PRO A 26 12.03 -12.13 -10.88
N LEU A 27 13.24 -11.70 -10.51
CA LEU A 27 14.47 -12.48 -10.71
C LEU A 27 14.43 -13.83 -9.97
N ALA A 28 13.79 -13.88 -8.79
CA ALA A 28 13.52 -15.11 -8.05
C ALA A 28 12.41 -16.03 -8.65
N LEU A 29 11.76 -15.65 -9.76
CA LEU A 29 10.75 -16.46 -10.47
C LEU A 29 11.15 -16.73 -11.95
N PRO A 30 12.33 -17.33 -12.21
CA PRO A 30 12.78 -17.61 -13.57
C PRO A 30 11.85 -18.59 -14.29
N GLY A 31 11.43 -18.24 -15.51
CA GLY A 31 10.49 -19.05 -16.31
C GLY A 31 9.02 -18.91 -15.91
N ALA A 32 8.66 -17.91 -15.10
CA ALA A 32 7.26 -17.54 -14.88
C ALA A 32 6.64 -16.86 -16.11
N VAL A 33 5.31 -16.90 -16.23
CA VAL A 33 4.54 -16.11 -17.20
C VAL A 33 3.66 -15.12 -16.43
N ALA A 34 3.87 -13.82 -16.66
CA ALA A 34 2.99 -12.79 -16.11
C ALA A 34 1.71 -12.67 -16.95
N ARG A 35 0.54 -12.61 -16.30
CA ARG A 35 -0.75 -12.25 -16.93
C ARG A 35 -1.48 -11.18 -16.14
N THR A 36 -2.21 -10.33 -16.84
CA THR A 36 -3.26 -9.47 -16.29
C THR A 36 -4.62 -9.95 -16.80
N PHE A 37 -5.74 -9.51 -16.19
CA PHE A 37 -7.08 -9.82 -16.67
C PHE A 37 -8.00 -8.59 -16.55
N ASP A 38 -8.50 -8.11 -17.70
CA ASP A 38 -9.31 -6.88 -17.81
C ASP A 38 -10.77 -7.10 -17.40
N THR A 39 -10.97 -7.64 -16.19
CA THR A 39 -12.28 -7.86 -15.58
C THR A 39 -12.34 -7.15 -14.22
N PRO A 40 -13.46 -6.53 -13.83
CA PRO A 40 -13.55 -5.75 -12.59
C PRO A 40 -13.18 -6.50 -11.30
N GLY A 41 -13.24 -7.83 -11.28
CA GLY A 41 -12.81 -8.65 -10.13
C GLY A 41 -11.29 -8.81 -9.98
N PHE A 42 -10.51 -8.47 -11.00
CA PHE A 42 -9.05 -8.62 -11.10
C PHE A 42 -8.33 -7.36 -11.63
N ALA A 43 -9.02 -6.23 -11.76
CA ALA A 43 -8.42 -4.97 -12.21
C ALA A 43 -7.22 -4.59 -11.32
N GLY A 44 -6.11 -4.19 -11.94
CA GLY A 44 -4.85 -3.90 -11.24
C GLY A 44 -4.09 -5.13 -10.71
N MET A 45 -4.56 -6.36 -10.96
CA MET A 45 -3.85 -7.58 -10.55
C MET A 45 -2.97 -8.16 -11.65
N THR A 46 -1.77 -8.60 -11.26
CA THR A 46 -0.89 -9.47 -12.04
C THR A 46 -0.93 -10.88 -11.46
N PHE A 47 -0.88 -11.89 -12.32
CA PHE A 47 -0.78 -13.29 -11.94
C PHE A 47 0.52 -13.85 -12.51
N TYR A 48 1.42 -14.32 -11.63
CA TYR A 48 2.67 -14.97 -12.04
C TYR A 48 2.44 -16.48 -12.11
N GLU A 49 2.17 -16.98 -13.32
CA GLU A 49 2.00 -18.40 -13.59
C GLU A 49 3.37 -19.08 -13.55
N VAL A 50 3.54 -20.04 -12.63
CA VAL A 50 4.80 -20.75 -12.41
C VAL A 50 4.64 -22.26 -12.59
N GLN A 51 5.62 -22.86 -13.27
CA GLN A 51 5.83 -24.30 -13.29
C GLN A 51 6.55 -24.70 -12.00
N ALA A 52 5.79 -25.05 -10.95
CA ALA A 52 6.37 -25.44 -9.68
C ALA A 52 7.07 -26.81 -9.78
N LYS A 53 8.17 -27.00 -9.03
CA LYS A 53 8.87 -28.29 -8.98
C LYS A 53 8.20 -29.32 -8.05
N SER A 54 7.50 -28.85 -7.00
CA SER A 54 6.70 -29.66 -6.08
C SER A 54 5.55 -28.86 -5.47
N ILE A 55 4.50 -29.55 -5.01
CA ILE A 55 3.27 -28.95 -4.46
C ILE A 55 2.89 -29.45 -3.07
N ILE A 56 3.27 -30.68 -2.67
CA ILE A 56 2.96 -31.25 -1.35
C ILE A 56 4.07 -30.87 -0.37
N ASN A 57 3.78 -29.89 0.49
CA ASN A 57 4.76 -29.24 1.37
C ASN A 57 4.63 -29.78 2.81
N ARG A 58 5.73 -30.28 3.38
CA ARG A 58 5.76 -30.72 4.79
C ARG A 58 5.71 -29.50 5.72
N VAL A 59 4.87 -29.58 6.74
CA VAL A 59 4.80 -28.60 7.82
C VAL A 59 6.06 -28.71 8.69
N PRO A 60 6.76 -27.60 9.03
CA PRO A 60 7.91 -27.66 9.93
C PRO A 60 7.53 -28.21 11.32
N ALA A 61 8.39 -29.04 11.91
CA ALA A 61 8.14 -29.67 13.21
C ALA A 61 8.04 -28.68 14.39
N SER A 62 8.47 -27.43 14.21
CA SER A 62 8.28 -26.32 15.16
C SER A 62 6.87 -25.69 15.10
N SER A 63 6.02 -26.14 14.19
CA SER A 63 4.66 -25.64 13.99
C SER A 63 3.65 -26.40 14.86
N ARG A 64 2.69 -25.68 15.47
CA ARG A 64 1.65 -26.25 16.34
C ARG A 64 0.39 -26.69 15.57
N MET A 65 0.53 -27.16 14.34
CA MET A 65 -0.60 -27.58 13.50
C MET A 65 -0.79 -29.10 13.62
N SER A 66 -2.03 -29.57 13.62
CA SER A 66 -2.42 -30.99 13.80
C SER A 66 -2.13 -31.90 12.59
N PHE A 67 -1.49 -31.39 11.54
CA PHE A 67 -1.27 -32.08 10.26
C PHE A 67 0.16 -31.87 9.76
N MET A 68 0.71 -32.89 9.09
CA MET A 68 2.10 -32.88 8.61
C MET A 68 2.30 -32.34 7.19
N TRP A 69 1.25 -32.28 6.37
CA TRP A 69 1.36 -31.98 4.94
C TRP A 69 0.34 -30.94 4.46
N THR A 70 0.71 -30.17 3.45
CA THR A 70 -0.13 -29.09 2.90
C THR A 70 0.01 -28.94 1.40
N VAL A 71 -1.09 -28.54 0.75
CA VAL A 71 -1.12 -28.08 -0.65
C VAL A 71 -1.51 -26.61 -0.67
N ASN A 72 -0.71 -25.80 -1.35
CA ASN A 72 -0.92 -24.36 -1.51
C ASN A 72 -0.70 -24.00 -3.00
N PRO A 73 -1.77 -23.91 -3.82
CA PRO A 73 -1.68 -23.60 -5.26
C PRO A 73 -1.38 -22.12 -5.55
N TYR A 74 -1.71 -21.23 -4.61
CA TYR A 74 -1.53 -19.78 -4.72
C TYR A 74 -0.52 -19.22 -3.70
N ARG A 75 0.09 -18.07 -4.01
CA ARG A 75 0.83 -17.19 -3.08
C ARG A 75 0.36 -15.76 -3.33
N GLY A 76 0.06 -14.99 -2.28
CA GLY A 76 -0.69 -13.72 -2.38
C GLY A 76 -2.21 -13.92 -2.29
N CYS A 77 -2.95 -12.84 -2.03
CA CYS A 77 -4.37 -12.86 -1.64
C CYS A 77 -5.16 -11.69 -2.26
N SER A 78 -6.13 -11.97 -3.13
CA SER A 78 -6.86 -10.97 -3.94
C SER A 78 -7.87 -10.08 -3.17
N HIS A 79 -7.53 -9.51 -2.01
CA HIS A 79 -8.54 -9.06 -1.01
C HIS A 79 -8.33 -7.67 -0.35
N ALA A 80 -7.44 -6.80 -0.82
CA ALA A 80 -7.17 -5.48 -0.20
C ALA A 80 -7.68 -4.24 -0.98
N CYS A 81 -7.38 -3.05 -0.45
CA CYS A 81 -7.75 -1.72 -0.98
C CYS A 81 -6.67 -0.66 -0.66
N SER A 82 -6.27 0.15 -1.63
CA SER A 82 -5.05 0.99 -1.61
C SER A 82 -5.31 2.47 -1.95
N TYR A 83 -4.60 3.39 -1.30
CA TYR A 83 -4.65 4.86 -1.51
C TYR A 83 -3.79 5.30 -2.71
N CYS A 84 -4.20 6.24 -3.58
CA CYS A 84 -3.35 6.75 -4.68
C CYS A 84 -3.70 8.19 -5.15
N LEU A 85 -2.76 8.82 -5.87
CA LEU A 85 -2.79 10.16 -6.49
C LEU A 85 -2.49 10.10 -8.00
N ALA A 86 -2.78 11.13 -8.78
CA ALA A 86 -2.40 11.15 -10.20
C ALA A 86 -0.89 11.29 -10.40
N GLY A 87 -0.35 10.65 -11.43
CA GLY A 87 1.10 10.50 -11.64
C GLY A 87 1.86 11.79 -11.97
N ASP A 88 1.15 12.83 -12.40
CA ASP A 88 1.64 14.19 -12.61
C ASP A 88 1.79 15.00 -11.31
N THR A 89 1.18 14.57 -10.20
CA THR A 89 1.24 15.27 -8.91
C THR A 89 2.70 15.52 -8.50
N PRO A 90 3.16 16.78 -8.35
CA PRO A 90 4.54 17.06 -7.99
C PRO A 90 4.78 16.75 -6.50
N ILE A 91 5.86 16.03 -6.22
CA ILE A 91 6.28 15.60 -4.88
C ILE A 91 7.53 16.40 -4.48
N LEU A 92 7.61 16.82 -3.21
CA LEU A 92 8.74 17.61 -2.71
C LEU A 92 9.98 16.74 -2.45
N MET A 93 11.05 17.00 -3.19
CA MET A 93 12.34 16.29 -3.09
C MET A 93 13.15 16.82 -1.89
N ALA A 94 14.04 15.98 -1.34
CA ALA A 94 14.80 16.31 -0.12
C ALA A 94 15.71 17.55 -0.25
N ASP A 95 16.16 17.84 -1.47
CA ASP A 95 16.98 19.01 -1.81
C ASP A 95 16.16 20.32 -1.92
N GLY A 96 14.83 20.25 -1.93
CA GLY A 96 13.91 21.37 -2.14
C GLY A 96 13.41 21.56 -3.57
N SER A 97 13.76 20.67 -4.50
CA SER A 97 13.15 20.61 -5.85
C SER A 97 11.82 19.84 -5.84
N THR A 98 11.14 19.73 -6.98
CA THR A 98 9.97 18.85 -7.13
C THR A 98 10.14 17.87 -8.28
N ARG A 99 9.49 16.70 -8.18
CA ARG A 99 9.40 15.70 -9.25
C ARG A 99 7.99 15.12 -9.30
N ALA A 100 7.44 14.89 -10.48
CA ALA A 100 6.13 14.25 -10.61
C ALA A 100 6.16 12.82 -10.03
N LEU A 101 5.07 12.42 -9.37
CA LEU A 101 4.96 11.16 -8.63
C LEU A 101 5.36 9.92 -9.46
N ARG A 102 4.90 9.83 -10.72
CA ARG A 102 5.23 8.73 -11.65
C ARG A 102 6.72 8.62 -12.01
N ASP A 103 7.48 9.69 -11.81
CA ASP A 103 8.89 9.82 -12.19
C ASP A 103 9.84 9.58 -10.99
N LEU A 104 9.27 9.25 -9.82
CA LEU A 104 10.01 8.82 -8.63
C LEU A 104 10.51 7.37 -8.72
N LYS A 105 11.62 7.10 -8.03
CA LYS A 105 12.31 5.81 -7.99
C LYS A 105 12.51 5.38 -6.54
N VAL A 106 12.52 4.07 -6.29
CA VAL A 106 12.92 3.53 -4.98
C VAL A 106 14.35 3.97 -4.68
N GLY A 107 14.57 4.52 -3.49
CA GLY A 107 15.81 5.17 -3.10
C GLY A 107 15.82 6.70 -3.25
N ASP A 108 14.86 7.32 -3.94
CA ASP A 108 14.75 8.79 -3.98
C ASP A 108 14.53 9.36 -2.56
N ALA A 109 15.24 10.44 -2.25
CA ALA A 109 15.09 11.19 -1.01
C ALA A 109 14.05 12.31 -1.20
N ILE A 110 13.00 12.30 -0.39
CA ILE A 110 11.85 13.24 -0.47
C ILE A 110 11.47 13.75 0.92
N TYR A 111 10.61 14.76 1.00
CA TYR A 111 10.04 15.22 2.27
C TYR A 111 8.80 14.42 2.68
N GLY A 112 8.82 13.99 3.94
CA GLY A 112 7.64 13.59 4.72
C GLY A 112 7.64 14.33 6.06
N THR A 113 6.90 13.82 7.04
CA THR A 113 6.71 14.48 8.33
C THR A 113 6.74 13.51 9.51
N VAL A 114 7.18 14.01 10.67
CA VAL A 114 7.20 13.24 11.93
C VAL A 114 6.48 13.99 13.06
N PRO A 115 5.75 13.29 13.95
CA PRO A 115 5.13 13.91 15.12
C PRO A 115 6.18 14.29 16.17
N VAL A 116 6.12 15.54 16.65
CA VAL A 116 6.99 16.08 17.69
C VAL A 116 6.13 16.89 18.67
N GLY A 117 5.87 16.31 19.84
CA GLY A 117 4.91 16.85 20.81
C GLY A 117 3.48 16.84 20.24
N THR A 118 2.78 17.96 20.35
CA THR A 118 1.46 18.20 19.74
C THR A 118 1.54 18.58 18.25
N SER A 119 2.73 18.78 17.71
CA SER A 119 2.97 19.27 16.35
C SER A 119 3.50 18.17 15.41
N ARG A 120 3.55 18.46 14.11
CA ARG A 120 4.37 17.70 13.15
C ARG A 120 5.52 18.58 12.65
N ARG A 121 6.63 17.95 12.27
CA ARG A 121 7.79 18.62 11.65
C ARG A 121 8.17 17.92 10.34
N TYR A 122 8.59 18.70 9.35
CA TYR A 122 9.13 18.18 8.10
C TYR A 122 10.44 17.43 8.33
N THR A 123 10.65 16.33 7.63
CA THR A 123 11.92 15.60 7.60
C THR A 123 12.15 14.98 6.23
N VAL A 124 13.41 14.80 5.87
CA VAL A 124 13.78 13.92 4.76
C VAL A 124 13.39 12.48 5.11
N THR A 125 12.92 11.75 4.11
CA THR A 125 12.62 10.32 4.11
C THR A 125 13.00 9.73 2.75
N THR A 126 12.88 8.41 2.60
CA THR A 126 13.23 7.70 1.36
C THR A 126 12.01 7.00 0.78
N VAL A 127 11.86 7.01 -0.54
CA VAL A 127 10.89 6.18 -1.27
C VAL A 127 11.31 4.71 -1.16
N LEU A 128 10.47 3.89 -0.53
CA LEU A 128 10.72 2.46 -0.25
C LEU A 128 10.08 1.54 -1.29
N ALA A 129 8.96 1.97 -1.88
CA ALA A 129 8.26 1.30 -2.97
C ALA A 129 7.47 2.33 -3.78
N HIS A 130 7.20 2.05 -5.06
CA HIS A 130 6.43 2.89 -5.98
C HIS A 130 5.63 1.99 -6.94
N TRP A 131 4.35 2.28 -7.15
CA TRP A 131 3.46 1.51 -8.03
C TRP A 131 2.31 2.38 -8.58
N SER A 132 1.54 1.83 -9.51
CA SER A 132 0.29 2.42 -10.01
C SER A 132 -0.87 1.42 -10.03
N THR A 133 -2.10 1.94 -10.09
CA THR A 133 -3.35 1.17 -10.17
C THR A 133 -4.46 2.05 -10.77
N THR A 134 -5.39 1.44 -11.50
CA THR A 134 -6.47 2.15 -12.21
C THR A 134 -7.78 2.05 -11.43
N LYS A 135 -8.41 3.19 -11.12
CA LYS A 135 -9.61 3.29 -10.26
C LYS A 135 -10.29 4.67 -10.36
N PRO A 136 -11.54 4.83 -9.86
CA PRO A 136 -12.26 6.10 -9.93
C PRO A 136 -11.49 7.25 -9.27
N ALA A 137 -11.29 8.32 -10.05
CA ALA A 137 -10.54 9.49 -9.65
C ALA A 137 -11.45 10.68 -9.29
N TYR A 138 -10.99 11.49 -8.35
CA TYR A 138 -11.63 12.70 -7.85
C TYR A 138 -10.65 13.86 -7.93
N ARG A 139 -11.10 15.04 -8.37
CA ARG A 139 -10.37 16.31 -8.21
C ARG A 139 -10.74 16.93 -6.87
N VAL A 140 -9.74 17.29 -6.09
CA VAL A 140 -9.86 18.20 -4.95
C VAL A 140 -9.24 19.53 -5.35
N THR A 141 -10.01 20.62 -5.24
CA THR A 141 -9.56 21.98 -5.56
C THR A 141 -9.43 22.79 -4.28
N LEU A 142 -8.31 23.51 -4.10
CA LEU A 142 -8.03 24.32 -2.91
C LEU A 142 -8.06 25.83 -3.19
N ALA A 143 -8.22 26.63 -2.15
CA ALA A 143 -8.41 28.09 -2.24
C ALA A 143 -7.14 28.90 -2.59
N ASP A 144 -5.97 28.25 -2.72
CA ASP A 144 -4.78 28.83 -3.35
C ASP A 144 -4.66 28.52 -4.85
N GLY A 145 -5.55 27.69 -5.40
CA GLY A 145 -5.50 27.22 -6.79
C GLY A 145 -4.91 25.82 -6.97
N THR A 146 -4.36 25.22 -5.90
CA THR A 146 -3.88 23.83 -5.93
C THR A 146 -4.99 22.87 -6.35
N GLN A 147 -4.70 22.02 -7.35
CA GLN A 147 -5.51 20.85 -7.67
C GLN A 147 -4.75 19.57 -7.33
N LEU A 148 -5.49 18.60 -6.79
CA LEU A 148 -5.02 17.26 -6.45
C LEU A 148 -6.00 16.25 -7.04
N ILE A 149 -5.53 15.36 -7.91
CA ILE A 149 -6.32 14.26 -8.44
C ILE A 149 -5.97 12.99 -7.66
N ALA A 150 -6.97 12.33 -7.09
CA ALA A 150 -6.81 11.30 -6.07
C ALA A 150 -7.91 10.23 -6.13
N SER A 151 -7.69 9.06 -5.53
CA SER A 151 -8.79 8.11 -5.29
C SER A 151 -9.65 8.55 -4.11
N GLY A 152 -10.94 8.21 -4.12
CA GLY A 152 -11.87 8.59 -3.05
C GLY A 152 -11.45 8.12 -1.65
N ASP A 153 -10.67 7.03 -1.54
CA ASP A 153 -10.16 6.55 -0.26
C ASP A 153 -8.80 7.14 0.15
N HIS A 154 -8.12 7.89 -0.73
CA HIS A 154 -6.84 8.54 -0.42
C HIS A 154 -7.01 9.59 0.68
N ARG A 155 -5.96 9.85 1.47
CA ARG A 155 -6.05 10.68 2.69
C ARG A 155 -5.02 11.80 2.76
N PHE A 156 -5.51 13.00 3.01
CA PHE A 156 -4.72 14.21 3.25
C PHE A 156 -4.83 14.66 4.72
N LEU A 157 -3.82 15.37 5.21
CA LEU A 157 -3.81 15.90 6.58
C LEU A 157 -4.50 17.26 6.65
N SER A 158 -5.56 17.35 7.46
CA SER A 158 -6.21 18.61 7.83
C SER A 158 -5.89 19.02 9.27
N GLU A 159 -6.21 20.26 9.65
CA GLU A 159 -6.25 20.70 11.05
C GLU A 159 -7.11 19.78 11.93
N ARG A 160 -8.12 19.13 11.33
CA ARG A 160 -9.05 18.17 11.95
C ARG A 160 -8.60 16.71 11.77
N GLY A 161 -7.30 16.47 11.60
CA GLY A 161 -6.70 15.16 11.37
C GLY A 161 -6.78 14.67 9.91
N TRP A 162 -6.51 13.39 9.68
CA TRP A 162 -6.58 12.79 8.34
C TRP A 162 -8.03 12.71 7.82
N ARG A 163 -8.24 13.10 6.56
CA ARG A 163 -9.55 13.10 5.87
C ARG A 163 -9.46 12.31 4.57
N GLN A 164 -10.48 11.51 4.24
CA GLN A 164 -10.57 10.81 2.95
C GLN A 164 -11.12 11.73 1.86
N VAL A 165 -10.64 11.60 0.63
CA VAL A 165 -11.08 12.45 -0.50
C VAL A 165 -12.58 12.39 -0.75
N ALA A 166 -13.17 11.20 -0.66
CA ALA A 166 -14.61 10.98 -0.65
C ALA A 166 -15.06 10.40 0.71
N GLU A 167 -16.35 10.52 1.03
CA GLU A 167 -16.90 9.80 2.19
C GLU A 167 -16.86 8.29 1.96
N GLY A 168 -16.36 7.53 2.94
CA GLY A 168 -16.15 6.10 2.79
C GLY A 168 -15.80 5.38 4.10
N PRO A 169 -15.80 4.03 4.13
CA PRO A 169 -15.76 3.21 5.35
C PRO A 169 -14.37 3.11 6.01
N ARG A 170 -13.57 4.19 5.99
CA ARG A 170 -12.20 4.27 6.55
C ARG A 170 -11.95 5.58 7.32
N GLY A 171 -13.00 6.29 7.74
CA GLY A 171 -12.93 7.59 8.41
C GLY A 171 -13.72 8.70 7.70
N PRO A 172 -13.78 9.93 8.24
CA PRO A 172 -14.56 11.01 7.63
C PRO A 172 -14.01 11.40 6.26
N GLY A 173 -14.94 11.70 5.33
CA GLY A 173 -14.62 12.39 4.09
C GLY A 173 -14.14 13.83 4.32
N LEU A 174 -13.60 14.45 3.27
CA LEU A 174 -13.41 15.89 3.17
C LEU A 174 -14.77 16.59 3.12
N ALA A 175 -14.87 17.74 3.79
CA ALA A 175 -15.90 18.73 3.51
C ALA A 175 -15.29 19.95 2.81
N ALA A 176 -16.07 20.63 1.98
CA ALA A 176 -15.73 21.99 1.57
C ALA A 176 -15.57 22.86 2.82
N GLY A 177 -14.49 23.64 2.88
CA GLY A 177 -14.10 24.40 4.06
C GLY A 177 -13.08 23.72 4.99
N ASP A 178 -12.82 22.40 4.88
CA ASP A 178 -11.70 21.77 5.61
C ASP A 178 -10.36 22.42 5.19
N GLN A 179 -9.48 22.65 6.16
CA GLN A 179 -8.18 23.31 5.97
C GLN A 179 -7.07 22.27 6.02
N PHE A 180 -6.27 22.16 4.95
CA PHE A 180 -5.12 21.27 4.91
C PHE A 180 -3.86 21.86 5.54
N MET A 181 -3.00 20.93 5.96
CA MET A 181 -1.67 21.15 6.53
C MET A 181 -0.61 20.94 5.46
N GLY A 182 0.37 21.84 5.35
CA GLY A 182 1.37 21.76 4.29
C GLY A 182 2.21 23.02 4.09
N THR A 183 2.69 23.20 2.86
CA THR A 183 3.53 24.34 2.43
C THR A 183 2.81 25.34 1.53
N GLY A 184 1.62 25.01 1.01
CA GLY A 184 1.01 25.76 -0.09
C GLY A 184 1.52 25.29 -1.46
N GLN A 185 0.78 25.66 -2.52
CA GLN A 185 1.03 25.28 -3.91
C GLN A 185 2.51 25.37 -4.32
N PHE A 186 2.98 24.39 -5.10
CA PHE A 186 4.32 24.46 -5.72
C PHE A 186 4.28 25.34 -6.98
N ALA A 187 5.32 26.16 -7.18
CA ALA A 187 5.44 27.02 -8.36
C ALA A 187 6.20 26.29 -9.51
N GLU A 188 5.98 26.73 -10.74
CA GLU A 188 6.76 26.25 -11.89
C GLU A 188 8.20 26.76 -11.84
N GLY A 189 9.15 25.89 -12.21
CA GLY A 189 10.57 26.19 -12.18
C GLY A 189 11.03 27.30 -13.14
N PRO A 190 12.30 27.73 -13.06
CA PRO A 190 12.96 28.37 -14.19
C PRO A 190 13.08 27.41 -15.38
N LYS A 191 13.14 27.97 -16.59
CA LYS A 191 13.65 27.23 -17.75
C LYS A 191 15.16 27.33 -17.74
N ASP A 192 15.85 26.23 -18.08
CA ASP A 192 17.30 26.25 -18.29
C ASP A 192 17.63 26.92 -19.63
N SER A 193 17.50 28.24 -19.66
CA SER A 193 17.76 29.09 -20.82
C SER A 193 19.05 29.89 -20.64
N ALA A 194 19.63 30.36 -21.75
CA ALA A 194 20.82 31.20 -21.73
C ALA A 194 20.64 32.45 -20.84
N ASP A 195 19.43 33.04 -20.84
CA ASP A 195 19.07 34.17 -19.97
C ASP A 195 19.09 33.78 -18.49
N TYR A 196 18.51 32.62 -18.11
CA TYR A 196 18.57 32.12 -16.74
C TYR A 196 20.01 31.87 -16.29
N ARG A 197 20.81 31.18 -17.10
CA ARG A 197 22.24 30.91 -16.81
C ARG A 197 23.05 32.21 -16.65
N ARG A 198 22.81 33.22 -17.49
CA ARG A 198 23.42 34.56 -17.36
C ARG A 198 22.96 35.29 -16.11
N GLY A 199 21.68 35.20 -15.76
CA GLY A 199 21.15 35.74 -14.51
C GLY A 199 21.86 35.15 -13.31
N TYR A 200 21.95 33.82 -13.25
CA TYR A 200 22.62 33.08 -12.18
C TYR A 200 24.07 33.50 -12.01
N LEU A 201 24.85 33.52 -13.09
CA LEU A 201 26.25 33.96 -13.07
C LEU A 201 26.40 35.44 -12.68
N SER A 202 25.52 36.32 -13.15
CA SER A 202 25.52 37.73 -12.75
C SER A 202 25.24 37.87 -11.25
N GLY A 203 24.26 37.15 -10.70
CA GLY A 203 23.95 37.15 -9.28
C GLY A 203 25.05 36.57 -8.39
N MET A 204 25.67 35.46 -8.82
CA MET A 204 26.80 34.84 -8.11
C MET A 204 28.03 35.74 -8.08
N ILE A 205 28.40 36.36 -9.22
CA ILE A 205 29.60 37.21 -9.34
C ILE A 205 29.41 38.60 -8.71
N ARG A 206 28.16 39.01 -8.47
CA ARG A 206 27.80 40.29 -7.80
C ARG A 206 27.45 40.15 -6.32
N GLY A 207 27.41 38.93 -5.78
CA GLY A 207 27.29 38.73 -4.34
C GLY A 207 28.56 39.15 -3.58
N ASP A 208 28.38 39.54 -2.32
CA ASP A 208 29.45 39.96 -1.42
C ASP A 208 30.20 38.78 -0.77
N ALA A 209 29.74 37.54 -0.96
CA ALA A 209 30.39 36.35 -0.41
C ALA A 209 31.76 36.07 -1.08
N HIS A 210 32.76 35.74 -0.25
CA HIS A 210 34.10 35.42 -0.74
C HIS A 210 34.13 34.15 -1.59
N LEU A 211 34.86 34.21 -2.72
CA LEU A 211 35.12 33.09 -3.63
C LEU A 211 35.63 31.80 -2.95
N ALA A 212 36.35 31.93 -1.83
CA ALA A 212 36.84 30.81 -1.03
C ALA A 212 35.78 30.17 -0.09
N THR A 213 34.53 30.64 -0.12
CA THR A 213 33.46 30.22 0.82
C THR A 213 32.15 29.77 0.14
N TYR A 214 32.10 29.72 -1.19
CA TYR A 214 30.96 29.16 -1.91
C TYR A 214 30.82 27.65 -1.65
N ALA A 215 29.56 27.18 -1.56
CA ALA A 215 29.29 25.75 -1.44
C ALA A 215 29.50 25.05 -2.80
N PRO A 216 29.96 23.79 -2.82
CA PRO A 216 30.26 23.07 -4.06
C PRO A 216 29.11 23.11 -5.08
N GLU A 217 27.85 22.96 -4.63
CA GLU A 217 26.69 22.95 -5.54
C GLU A 217 26.57 24.22 -6.41
N ALA A 218 26.96 25.38 -5.87
CA ALA A 218 26.92 26.65 -6.59
C ALA A 218 28.19 26.88 -7.45
N VAL A 219 29.33 26.34 -7.03
CA VAL A 219 30.58 26.37 -7.82
C VAL A 219 30.43 25.49 -9.06
N ASP A 220 29.98 24.25 -8.89
CA ASP A 220 29.83 23.28 -9.98
C ASP A 220 28.80 23.78 -11.02
N ARG A 221 27.66 24.32 -10.56
CA ARG A 221 26.67 24.96 -11.45
C ARG A 221 27.24 26.18 -12.19
N SER A 222 28.03 27.01 -11.51
CA SER A 222 28.66 28.17 -12.15
C SER A 222 29.66 27.76 -13.22
N LEU A 223 30.42 26.69 -13.00
CA LEU A 223 31.37 26.15 -13.97
C LEU A 223 30.67 25.53 -15.20
N ASP A 224 29.58 24.77 -15.02
CA ASP A 224 28.76 24.27 -16.14
C ASP A 224 28.20 25.42 -16.99
N TYR A 225 27.65 26.44 -16.34
CA TYR A 225 27.07 27.58 -17.04
C TYR A 225 28.14 28.38 -17.80
N LEU A 226 29.31 28.62 -17.21
CA LEU A 226 30.45 29.27 -17.89
C LEU A 226 30.97 28.45 -19.08
N ALA A 227 31.06 27.13 -18.94
CA ALA A 227 31.45 26.23 -20.04
C ALA A 227 30.45 26.31 -21.21
N GLY A 228 29.14 26.39 -20.92
CA GLY A 228 28.09 26.59 -21.91
C GLY A 228 28.17 27.91 -22.71
N PHE A 229 28.94 28.90 -22.23
CA PHE A 229 29.21 30.15 -22.95
C PHE A 229 30.62 30.23 -23.57
N GLY A 230 31.47 29.21 -23.38
CA GLY A 230 32.86 29.21 -23.87
C GLY A 230 33.74 30.31 -23.26
N ALA A 231 33.35 30.87 -22.11
CA ALA A 231 33.94 32.09 -21.54
C ALA A 231 35.28 31.81 -20.84
N ALA A 232 36.37 31.88 -21.60
CA ALA A 232 37.74 31.69 -21.10
C ALA A 232 38.55 33.00 -20.87
N THR A 233 37.96 34.17 -21.09
CA THR A 233 38.62 35.49 -20.95
C THR A 233 37.88 36.42 -20.00
N ILE A 234 38.62 37.35 -19.37
CA ILE A 234 38.07 38.32 -18.42
C ILE A 234 36.98 39.18 -19.06
N ASP A 235 37.17 39.61 -20.31
CA ASP A 235 36.22 40.48 -21.01
C ASP A 235 34.96 39.73 -21.44
N ALA A 236 35.07 38.45 -21.85
CA ALA A 236 33.89 37.61 -22.07
C ALA A 236 33.06 37.44 -20.78
N ILE A 237 33.71 37.29 -19.63
CA ILE A 237 33.02 37.24 -18.32
C ILE A 237 32.37 38.58 -17.98
N ARG A 238 33.03 39.72 -18.25
CA ARG A 238 32.46 41.07 -18.05
C ARG A 238 31.21 41.31 -18.87
N ASP A 239 31.22 40.96 -20.16
CA ASP A 239 30.05 41.07 -21.04
C ASP A 239 28.93 40.10 -20.62
N LEU A 240 29.28 38.91 -20.15
CA LEU A 240 28.31 37.92 -19.68
C LEU A 240 27.49 38.44 -18.48
N ILE A 241 28.16 39.05 -17.50
CA ILE A 241 27.55 39.56 -16.25
C ILE A 241 26.97 40.97 -16.33
N ARG A 242 27.22 41.72 -17.42
CA ARG A 242 26.66 43.06 -17.66
C ARG A 242 25.13 43.02 -17.54
N TRP A 243 24.53 44.03 -16.90
CA TRP A 243 23.08 44.17 -16.84
C TRP A 243 22.48 44.19 -18.26
N PRO A 244 21.45 43.38 -18.55
CA PRO A 244 20.87 43.32 -19.89
C PRO A 244 19.98 44.53 -20.15
N ASP A 245 20.12 45.15 -21.34
CA ASP A 245 19.32 46.32 -21.74
C ASP A 245 17.81 46.03 -21.78
N ARG A 246 17.43 44.75 -21.88
CA ARG A 246 16.06 44.27 -21.62
C ARG A 246 16.07 43.04 -20.72
N VAL A 247 15.73 43.25 -19.46
CA VAL A 247 15.56 42.20 -18.43
C VAL A 247 14.42 41.24 -18.80
N SER A 248 14.68 39.93 -18.77
CA SER A 248 13.70 38.86 -19.00
C SER A 248 13.34 38.11 -17.71
N ASP A 249 12.21 37.39 -17.71
CA ASP A 249 11.76 36.64 -16.54
C ASP A 249 12.75 35.54 -16.14
N ASP A 250 13.26 34.78 -17.11
CA ASP A 250 14.28 33.76 -16.88
C ASP A 250 15.56 34.37 -16.28
N TRP A 251 16.03 35.51 -16.81
CA TRP A 251 17.18 36.21 -16.25
C TRP A 251 16.91 36.69 -14.81
N CYS A 252 15.71 37.22 -14.51
CA CYS A 252 15.33 37.59 -13.14
C CYS A 252 15.32 36.38 -12.19
N LYS A 253 14.78 35.23 -12.61
CA LYS A 253 14.80 33.99 -11.82
C LYS A 253 16.23 33.56 -11.51
N GLY A 254 17.10 33.56 -12.53
CA GLY A 254 18.51 33.22 -12.39
C GLY A 254 19.24 34.18 -11.46
N PHE A 255 19.06 35.49 -11.66
CA PHE A 255 19.67 36.52 -10.82
C PHE A 255 19.29 36.33 -9.34
N LEU A 256 18.00 36.15 -9.04
CA LEU A 256 17.51 35.88 -7.69
C LEU A 256 18.11 34.60 -7.07
N ALA A 257 18.30 33.54 -7.87
CA ALA A 257 18.97 32.33 -7.41
C ALA A 257 20.46 32.55 -7.10
N GLY A 258 21.20 33.24 -7.97
CA GLY A 258 22.62 33.52 -7.80
C GLY A 258 22.92 34.38 -6.57
N VAL A 259 22.20 35.50 -6.39
CA VAL A 259 22.38 36.35 -5.20
C VAL A 259 21.90 35.63 -3.92
N PHE A 260 20.93 34.71 -4.01
CA PHE A 260 20.49 33.95 -2.84
C PHE A 260 21.46 32.81 -2.50
N ASP A 261 22.12 32.18 -3.46
CA ASP A 261 23.20 31.23 -3.21
C ASP A 261 24.44 31.91 -2.61
N SER A 262 24.73 33.15 -3.03
CA SER A 262 25.75 33.98 -2.37
C SER A 262 25.30 34.47 -0.99
N ASP A 263 24.60 35.60 -0.89
CA ASP A 263 24.32 36.31 0.37
C ASP A 263 22.93 36.04 0.97
N GLY A 264 22.16 35.17 0.33
CA GLY A 264 20.84 34.76 0.82
C GLY A 264 20.88 34.00 2.14
N SER A 265 19.95 34.32 3.04
CA SER A 265 19.71 33.62 4.29
C SER A 265 18.22 33.71 4.70
N ARG A 266 17.85 33.07 5.80
CA ARG A 266 16.45 32.93 6.25
C ARG A 266 16.35 32.59 7.74
N ASP A 267 15.20 32.90 8.34
CA ASP A 267 14.85 32.46 9.70
C ASP A 267 13.61 31.54 9.69
N GLY A 268 12.71 31.67 10.67
CA GLY A 268 11.43 30.96 10.74
C GLY A 268 10.28 31.64 9.98
N ARG A 269 10.39 32.95 9.75
CA ARG A 269 9.33 33.87 9.29
C ARG A 269 9.67 34.55 7.96
N ASP A 270 10.90 35.02 7.83
CA ASP A 270 11.37 35.80 6.69
C ASP A 270 12.57 35.13 5.99
N LEU A 271 12.74 35.50 4.71
CA LEU A 271 13.92 35.24 3.89
C LEU A 271 14.57 36.60 3.56
N TRP A 272 15.89 36.67 3.44
CA TRP A 272 16.56 37.90 3.03
C TRP A 272 17.80 37.65 2.18
N ILE A 273 18.18 38.65 1.39
CA ILE A 273 19.43 38.71 0.64
C ILE A 273 20.12 40.02 1.04
N ARG A 274 21.42 39.97 1.34
CA ARG A 274 22.22 41.15 1.70
C ARG A 274 23.05 41.61 0.51
N SER A 275 23.35 42.90 0.46
CA SER A 275 24.43 43.44 -0.37
C SER A 275 24.79 44.84 0.15
N ASN A 276 26.06 45.22 0.05
CA ASN A 276 26.52 46.58 0.33
C ASN A 276 26.26 47.54 -0.86
N ASP A 277 25.89 47.01 -2.03
CA ASP A 277 25.55 47.79 -3.23
C ASP A 277 24.04 48.07 -3.30
N THR A 278 23.68 49.34 -3.31
CA THR A 278 22.29 49.80 -3.42
C THR A 278 21.63 49.46 -4.75
N GLU A 279 22.40 49.42 -5.85
CA GLU A 279 21.86 49.05 -7.17
C GLU A 279 21.45 47.58 -7.19
N ILE A 280 22.26 46.70 -6.58
CA ILE A 280 21.93 45.28 -6.40
C ILE A 280 20.68 45.11 -5.54
N LEU A 281 20.57 45.83 -4.41
CA LEU A 281 19.39 45.77 -3.54
C LEU A 281 18.11 46.21 -4.28
N ASP A 282 18.16 47.29 -5.08
CA ASP A 282 17.01 47.73 -5.88
C ASP A 282 16.64 46.74 -6.98
N GLN A 283 17.61 46.13 -7.67
CA GLN A 283 17.35 45.07 -8.66
C GLN A 283 16.71 43.82 -8.03
N ILE A 284 17.16 43.42 -6.83
CA ILE A 284 16.56 42.30 -6.07
C ILE A 284 15.11 42.64 -5.70
N ALA A 285 14.87 43.85 -5.18
CA ALA A 285 13.53 44.29 -4.81
C ALA A 285 12.60 44.40 -6.05
N ALA A 286 13.11 44.86 -7.19
CA ALA A 286 12.39 44.90 -8.46
C ALA A 286 12.04 43.49 -8.98
N ALA A 287 13.00 42.56 -8.98
CA ALA A 287 12.79 41.18 -9.43
C ALA A 287 11.80 40.42 -8.52
N LEU A 288 11.86 40.60 -7.19
CA LEU A 288 10.88 40.01 -6.27
C LEU A 288 9.47 40.59 -6.50
N ARG A 289 9.34 41.92 -6.66
CA ARG A 289 8.04 42.55 -6.97
C ARG A 289 7.48 42.11 -8.32
N ARG A 290 8.34 41.91 -9.34
CA ARG A 290 7.96 41.41 -10.66
C ARG A 290 7.23 40.06 -10.60
N PHE A 291 7.64 39.18 -9.69
CA PHE A 291 6.99 37.88 -9.48
C PHE A 291 5.89 37.91 -8.41
N GLY A 292 5.52 39.08 -7.88
CA GLY A 292 4.42 39.23 -6.92
C GLY A 292 4.75 38.78 -5.50
N PHE A 293 5.97 39.01 -5.02
CA PHE A 293 6.38 38.79 -3.64
C PHE A 293 6.26 40.06 -2.78
N ASP A 294 5.90 39.92 -1.49
CA ASP A 294 5.92 41.00 -0.49
C ASP A 294 7.37 41.26 -0.04
N ALA A 295 8.08 42.11 -0.78
CA ALA A 295 9.50 42.39 -0.61
C ALA A 295 9.80 43.86 -0.31
N TRP A 296 10.55 44.10 0.78
CA TRP A 296 10.91 45.43 1.26
C TRP A 296 12.41 45.57 1.55
N LEU A 297 12.91 46.80 1.47
CA LEU A 297 14.30 47.15 1.78
C LEU A 297 14.46 47.39 3.29
N GLU A 298 15.44 46.74 3.91
CA GLU A 298 15.82 46.92 5.30
C GLU A 298 17.14 47.70 5.38
N SER A 299 17.03 49.03 5.35
CA SER A 299 18.18 49.95 5.28
C SER A 299 19.17 49.79 6.44
N SER A 300 18.71 49.36 7.61
CA SER A 300 19.55 49.14 8.80
C SER A 300 20.47 47.92 8.70
N HIS A 301 20.21 46.99 7.78
CA HIS A 301 20.98 45.74 7.64
C HIS A 301 21.53 45.53 6.22
N ALA A 302 21.32 46.50 5.31
CA ALA A 302 21.70 46.44 3.90
C ALA A 302 21.18 45.15 3.23
N ALA A 303 19.85 44.97 3.27
CA ALA A 303 19.19 43.73 2.84
C ALA A 303 17.82 43.99 2.21
N VAL A 304 17.41 43.12 1.28
CA VAL A 304 16.00 42.99 0.88
C VAL A 304 15.41 41.81 1.66
N ARG A 305 14.31 42.05 2.37
CA ARG A 305 13.52 41.00 3.06
C ARG A 305 12.30 40.60 2.23
N LEU A 306 11.98 39.32 2.30
CA LEU A 306 10.79 38.66 1.78
C LEU A 306 9.92 38.20 2.95
N ARG A 307 8.66 38.65 2.99
CA ARG A 307 7.66 38.20 3.97
C ARG A 307 6.94 36.94 3.48
N GLY A 308 6.42 36.15 4.42
CA GLY A 308 5.35 35.18 4.17
C GLY A 308 5.60 33.75 4.63
N GLY A 309 6.66 33.52 5.40
CA GLY A 309 6.91 32.21 6.02
C GLY A 309 7.12 31.09 5.01
N LEU A 310 6.79 29.85 5.40
CA LEU A 310 7.10 28.68 4.59
C LEU A 310 6.50 28.70 3.17
N THR A 311 5.32 29.28 2.99
CA THR A 311 4.66 29.38 1.68
C THR A 311 5.47 30.20 0.68
N GLU A 312 5.82 31.43 1.05
CA GLU A 312 6.60 32.32 0.16
C GLU A 312 8.05 31.86 0.02
N HIS A 313 8.61 31.22 1.05
CA HIS A 313 9.92 30.57 0.94
C HIS A 313 9.91 29.43 -0.10
N MET A 314 8.92 28.53 -0.07
CA MET A 314 8.83 27.44 -1.06
C MET A 314 8.54 27.98 -2.46
N ARG A 315 7.65 28.97 -2.59
CA ARG A 315 7.38 29.66 -3.86
C ARG A 315 8.67 30.27 -4.43
N PHE A 316 9.50 30.91 -3.61
CA PHE A 316 10.80 31.43 -4.02
C PHE A 316 11.78 30.32 -4.43
N TYR A 317 11.93 29.24 -3.64
CA TYR A 317 12.85 28.13 -3.99
C TYR A 317 12.48 27.46 -5.30
N HIS A 318 11.19 27.20 -5.55
CA HIS A 318 10.74 26.61 -6.81
C HIS A 318 10.90 27.58 -7.99
N LEU A 319 10.50 28.86 -7.82
CA LEU A 319 10.52 29.85 -8.90
C LEU A 319 11.94 30.23 -9.36
N ALA A 320 12.91 30.30 -8.44
CA ALA A 320 14.28 30.69 -8.74
C ALA A 320 15.23 29.49 -8.94
N ASP A 321 14.99 28.36 -8.27
CA ASP A 321 15.91 27.22 -8.11
C ASP A 321 17.34 27.62 -7.67
N PRO A 322 17.57 28.13 -6.44
CA PRO A 322 18.93 28.30 -5.91
C PRO A 322 19.63 26.94 -5.73
N ALA A 323 20.89 26.80 -6.12
CA ALA A 323 21.63 25.54 -6.10
C ALA A 323 21.91 25.01 -4.69
N ILE A 324 22.08 25.88 -3.69
CA ILE A 324 22.59 25.48 -2.37
C ILE A 324 21.47 24.80 -1.56
N SER A 325 21.46 23.47 -1.62
CA SER A 325 20.52 22.56 -0.96
C SER A 325 20.23 22.92 0.51
N ARG A 326 21.28 23.21 1.29
CA ARG A 326 21.19 23.58 2.71
C ARG A 326 20.43 24.89 2.97
N LYS A 327 20.39 25.84 2.01
CA LYS A 327 19.60 27.08 2.15
C LYS A 327 18.11 26.80 1.91
N ARG A 328 17.79 25.90 0.96
CA ARG A 328 16.41 25.47 0.62
C ARG A 328 15.77 24.54 1.66
N SER A 329 16.57 23.70 2.32
CA SER A 329 16.09 22.65 3.25
C SER A 329 15.08 23.15 4.29
N ILE A 330 13.95 22.44 4.43
CA ILE A 330 12.88 22.74 5.40
C ILE A 330 12.85 21.77 6.58
N SER A 331 13.83 20.86 6.67
CA SER A 331 13.93 19.85 7.73
C SER A 331 13.86 20.49 9.13
N GLY A 332 13.03 19.93 10.00
CA GLY A 332 12.79 20.42 11.36
C GLY A 332 11.80 21.59 11.48
N ARG A 333 11.39 22.26 10.39
CA ARG A 333 10.30 23.26 10.44
C ARG A 333 8.98 22.58 10.84
N THR A 334 8.15 23.30 11.59
CA THR A 334 6.81 22.85 11.98
C THR A 334 5.89 22.83 10.75
N VAL A 335 5.02 21.83 10.67
CA VAL A 335 3.92 21.76 9.69
C VAL A 335 2.76 22.62 10.20
N GLY A 336 2.38 23.64 9.43
CA GLY A 336 1.31 24.59 9.78
C GLY A 336 0.16 24.59 8.77
N SER A 337 -0.80 25.49 9.00
CA SER A 337 -1.96 25.78 8.13
C SER A 337 -1.93 27.21 7.57
N ASP A 338 -0.77 27.89 7.63
CA ASP A 338 -0.59 29.28 7.19
C ASP A 338 -0.84 29.51 5.68
N ALA A 339 -0.74 28.43 4.88
CA ALA A 339 -1.08 28.44 3.46
C ALA A 339 -2.60 28.35 3.24
N ARG A 340 -3.11 28.93 2.13
CA ARG A 340 -4.55 29.00 1.81
C ARG A 340 -5.13 27.67 1.28
N LEU A 341 -4.66 26.54 1.82
CA LEU A 341 -5.03 25.17 1.46
C LEU A 341 -6.43 24.75 1.97
N ARG A 342 -7.44 25.62 1.86
CA ARG A 342 -8.83 25.30 2.18
C ARG A 342 -9.49 24.57 1.02
N VAL A 343 -10.15 23.44 1.27
CA VAL A 343 -10.92 22.71 0.27
C VAL A 343 -12.08 23.56 -0.24
N VAL A 344 -12.15 23.77 -1.56
CA VAL A 344 -13.20 24.51 -2.26
C VAL A 344 -14.18 23.55 -2.92
N SER A 345 -13.69 22.58 -3.69
CA SER A 345 -14.51 21.56 -4.35
C SER A 345 -13.89 20.16 -4.26
N ILE A 346 -14.77 19.16 -4.36
CA ILE A 346 -14.45 17.73 -4.41
C ILE A 346 -15.33 17.15 -5.52
N GLU A 347 -14.74 16.79 -6.65
CA GLU A 347 -15.44 16.45 -7.88
C GLU A 347 -15.06 15.03 -8.34
N PRO A 348 -15.98 14.05 -8.39
CA PRO A 348 -15.71 12.79 -9.07
C PRO A 348 -15.50 13.07 -10.58
N LEU A 349 -14.39 12.61 -11.15
CA LEU A 349 -14.07 12.86 -12.56
C LEU A 349 -14.89 11.99 -13.54
N GLY A 350 -15.69 11.04 -13.03
CA GLY A 350 -16.50 10.14 -13.85
C GLY A 350 -15.71 9.09 -14.64
N VAL A 351 -14.39 9.07 -14.48
CA VAL A 351 -13.45 8.18 -15.17
C VAL A 351 -12.48 7.51 -14.20
N ASP A 352 -12.06 6.30 -14.55
CA ASP A 352 -10.95 5.62 -13.91
C ASP A 352 -9.64 6.11 -14.52
N LEU A 353 -8.68 6.50 -13.68
CA LEU A 353 -7.36 6.99 -14.11
C LEU A 353 -6.25 6.10 -13.55
N PRO A 354 -5.08 6.02 -14.22
CA PRO A 354 -3.88 5.43 -13.63
C PRO A 354 -3.37 6.35 -12.50
N LEU A 355 -3.61 5.93 -11.26
CA LEU A 355 -3.17 6.62 -10.05
C LEU A 355 -2.00 5.86 -9.41
N TYR A 356 -1.07 6.59 -8.82
CA TYR A 356 0.21 6.13 -8.27
C TYR A 356 0.25 6.33 -6.75
N ASP A 357 1.06 5.54 -6.04
CA ASP A 357 1.39 5.77 -4.63
C ASP A 357 2.81 5.29 -4.31
N ILE A 358 3.37 5.80 -3.20
CA ILE A 358 4.75 5.56 -2.76
C ILE A 358 4.83 5.24 -1.27
N THR A 359 5.40 4.09 -0.90
CA THR A 359 5.74 3.82 0.50
C THR A 359 6.93 4.68 0.90
N THR A 360 6.89 5.32 2.07
CA THR A 360 7.96 6.18 2.62
C THR A 360 8.22 5.83 4.08
N GLY A 361 9.44 6.11 4.57
CA GLY A 361 9.82 5.84 5.97
C GLY A 361 9.02 6.63 7.03
N THR A 362 8.33 7.70 6.64
CA THR A 362 7.50 8.55 7.53
C THR A 362 6.01 8.19 7.54
N ALA A 363 5.56 7.26 6.70
CA ALA A 363 4.15 6.96 6.41
C ALA A 363 3.35 8.12 5.74
N ASP A 364 4.06 9.15 5.25
CA ASP A 364 3.51 10.26 4.46
C ASP A 364 4.59 10.96 3.61
N PHE A 365 4.15 11.82 2.70
CA PHE A 365 4.96 12.64 1.81
C PHE A 365 4.27 13.98 1.49
N ILE A 366 4.98 14.96 0.93
CA ILE A 366 4.38 16.24 0.51
C ILE A 366 4.03 16.19 -0.98
N ALA A 367 2.74 16.26 -1.31
CA ALA A 367 2.18 16.18 -2.65
C ALA A 367 1.46 17.50 -3.00
N ASN A 368 1.92 18.19 -4.06
CA ASN A 368 1.48 19.51 -4.48
C ASN A 368 1.19 20.49 -3.31
N GLY A 369 2.14 20.63 -2.40
CA GLY A 369 2.02 21.50 -1.24
C GLY A 369 1.27 20.96 -0.02
N VAL A 370 0.69 19.75 -0.07
CA VAL A 370 -0.14 19.15 0.98
C VAL A 370 0.48 17.88 1.56
N VAL A 371 0.34 17.63 2.86
CA VAL A 371 0.76 16.36 3.48
C VAL A 371 -0.20 15.22 3.09
N SER A 372 0.33 14.25 2.34
CA SER A 372 -0.34 13.08 1.73
C SER A 372 0.02 11.78 2.46
N HIS A 373 -0.95 10.89 2.70
CA HIS A 373 -0.74 9.60 3.36
C HIS A 373 -0.48 8.46 2.36
N ASN A 374 0.50 7.60 2.63
CA ASN A 374 0.82 6.42 1.81
C ASN A 374 0.19 5.09 2.29
N CYS A 375 0.41 4.01 1.52
CA CYS A 375 0.13 2.62 1.91
C CYS A 375 1.29 1.96 2.71
N PHE A 376 0.98 0.89 3.49
CA PHE A 376 1.95 0.19 4.35
C PHE A 376 1.55 -1.27 4.69
N ALA A 377 2.39 -2.27 4.37
CA ALA A 377 2.18 -3.73 4.57
C ALA A 377 3.46 -4.52 4.14
N ARG A 378 3.71 -5.83 4.35
CA ARG A 378 3.19 -6.89 5.26
C ARG A 378 4.15 -8.10 5.53
N GLY A 379 5.43 -8.06 5.11
CA GLY A 379 6.53 -8.96 5.51
C GLY A 379 6.72 -10.39 4.91
N THR A 380 5.99 -10.89 3.91
CA THR A 380 6.08 -12.33 3.49
C THR A 380 6.50 -12.64 2.04
N HIS A 381 6.62 -11.62 1.18
CA HIS A 381 7.00 -11.79 -0.24
C HIS A 381 8.50 -11.54 -0.52
N THR A 382 9.24 -11.02 0.46
CA THR A 382 10.67 -10.67 0.37
C THR A 382 11.62 -11.84 0.05
N TYR A 383 11.16 -13.08 0.13
CA TYR A 383 11.89 -14.28 -0.33
C TYR A 383 11.73 -14.57 -1.84
N LEU A 384 11.06 -13.68 -2.60
CA LEU A 384 10.83 -13.80 -4.04
C LEU A 384 11.08 -12.47 -4.81
N ASP A 385 11.86 -11.55 -4.24
CA ASP A 385 12.08 -10.19 -4.78
C ASP A 385 10.78 -9.38 -5.05
N LEU A 386 9.70 -9.72 -4.32
CA LEU A 386 8.37 -9.10 -4.44
C LEU A 386 8.06 -8.29 -3.18
N ASP A 387 7.36 -7.16 -3.35
CA ASP A 387 7.02 -6.30 -2.22
C ASP A 387 6.09 -7.03 -1.24
N ALA A 388 6.29 -6.75 0.03
CA ALA A 388 5.59 -7.40 1.10
C ALA A 388 4.17 -6.86 1.30
N GLY A 389 3.84 -5.68 0.75
CA GLY A 389 2.54 -5.04 0.80
C GLY A 389 1.77 -5.14 -0.52
N HIS A 390 2.05 -4.24 -1.46
CA HIS A 390 1.26 -4.10 -2.70
C HIS A 390 1.22 -5.41 -3.50
N ASP A 391 2.34 -6.12 -3.58
CA ASP A 391 2.45 -7.33 -4.38
C ASP A 391 1.80 -8.55 -3.71
N PHE A 392 1.65 -8.58 -2.38
CA PHE A 392 0.87 -9.63 -1.70
C PHE A 392 -0.60 -9.60 -2.15
N ASP A 393 -1.16 -8.41 -2.35
CA ASP A 393 -2.58 -8.23 -2.68
C ASP A 393 -2.87 -8.09 -4.19
N THR A 394 -1.88 -7.70 -5.00
CA THR A 394 -2.02 -7.53 -6.46
C THR A 394 -1.26 -8.55 -7.32
N LYS A 395 -0.16 -9.16 -6.83
CA LYS A 395 0.71 -10.04 -7.64
C LYS A 395 0.65 -11.50 -7.18
N VAL A 396 -0.46 -12.18 -7.50
CA VAL A 396 -0.69 -13.56 -7.06
C VAL A 396 0.16 -14.54 -7.87
N VAL A 397 1.05 -15.28 -7.21
CA VAL A 397 1.79 -16.39 -7.84
C VAL A 397 0.87 -17.61 -7.94
N VAL A 398 0.73 -18.16 -9.15
CA VAL A 398 -0.20 -19.25 -9.48
C VAL A 398 0.59 -20.46 -9.96
N LYS A 399 0.52 -21.57 -9.22
CA LYS A 399 1.18 -22.83 -9.62
C LYS A 399 0.30 -23.57 -10.61
N VAL A 400 0.38 -23.22 -11.90
CA VAL A 400 -0.54 -23.70 -12.94
C VAL A 400 -0.56 -25.23 -13.10
N ASN A 401 0.57 -25.89 -12.81
CA ASN A 401 0.72 -27.35 -12.84
C ASN A 401 0.32 -28.05 -11.52
N ALA A 402 -0.27 -27.36 -10.54
CA ALA A 402 -0.51 -27.91 -9.19
C ALA A 402 -1.27 -29.24 -9.18
N GLY A 403 -2.29 -29.43 -10.04
CA GLY A 403 -3.03 -30.70 -10.11
C GLY A 403 -2.21 -31.88 -10.64
N GLU A 404 -1.33 -31.63 -11.61
CA GLU A 404 -0.39 -32.64 -12.15
C GLU A 404 0.67 -33.00 -11.11
N LEU A 405 1.20 -32.00 -10.40
CA LEU A 405 2.14 -32.19 -9.30
C LEU A 405 1.53 -33.00 -8.16
N VAL A 406 0.27 -32.75 -7.77
CA VAL A 406 -0.41 -33.53 -6.72
C VAL A 406 -0.51 -34.98 -7.16
N ARG A 407 -1.04 -35.25 -8.37
CA ARG A 407 -1.15 -36.63 -8.89
C ARG A 407 0.19 -37.36 -8.91
N ARG A 408 1.25 -36.68 -9.37
CA ARG A 408 2.62 -37.23 -9.45
C ARG A 408 3.26 -37.47 -8.08
N GLU A 409 3.01 -36.60 -7.11
CA GLU A 409 3.57 -36.74 -5.74
C GLU A 409 2.81 -37.76 -4.90
N LEU A 410 1.49 -37.90 -5.07
CA LEU A 410 0.69 -38.99 -4.47
C LEU A 410 1.07 -40.37 -5.05
N ALA A 411 1.41 -40.42 -6.35
CA ALA A 411 1.88 -41.65 -7.02
C ALA A 411 3.31 -42.09 -6.65
N ALA A 412 4.03 -41.33 -5.82
CA ALA A 412 5.41 -41.67 -5.47
C ALA A 412 5.44 -42.84 -4.45
N PRO A 413 6.22 -43.93 -4.66
CA PRO A 413 6.26 -45.09 -3.75
C PRO A 413 6.68 -44.83 -2.29
N LYS A 414 7.09 -43.60 -1.96
CA LYS A 414 7.42 -43.11 -0.62
C LYS A 414 6.23 -42.48 0.13
N TRP A 415 5.16 -42.15 -0.57
CA TRP A 415 3.94 -41.57 0.02
C TRP A 415 3.16 -42.64 0.79
N ARG A 416 2.47 -42.26 1.87
CA ARG A 416 1.80 -43.21 2.79
C ARG A 416 0.31 -42.88 3.02
N GLY A 417 -0.28 -42.04 2.16
CA GLY A 417 -1.68 -41.66 2.26
C GLY A 417 -1.94 -40.62 3.35
N GLU A 418 -0.94 -39.82 3.73
CA GLU A 418 -1.07 -38.90 4.84
C GLU A 418 -2.07 -37.76 4.56
N HIS A 419 -2.76 -37.30 5.61
CA HIS A 419 -3.73 -36.22 5.49
C HIS A 419 -3.10 -34.89 5.05
N ILE A 420 -3.65 -34.31 3.97
CA ILE A 420 -3.21 -33.04 3.37
C ILE A 420 -4.17 -31.91 3.74
N ALA A 421 -3.66 -30.85 4.39
CA ALA A 421 -4.45 -29.66 4.69
C ALA A 421 -4.28 -28.54 3.64
N MET A 422 -5.38 -27.91 3.27
CA MET A 422 -5.47 -26.74 2.39
C MET A 422 -6.08 -25.55 3.14
N GLY A 423 -5.81 -24.31 2.70
CA GLY A 423 -6.18 -23.12 3.47
C GLY A 423 -5.31 -22.88 4.71
N THR A 424 -4.02 -23.24 4.62
CA THR A 424 -3.07 -23.17 5.74
C THR A 424 -2.22 -21.90 5.73
N ASN A 425 -2.02 -21.31 4.55
CA ASN A 425 -1.20 -20.12 4.35
C ASN A 425 -1.90 -19.10 3.42
N VAL A 426 -2.56 -19.59 2.36
CA VAL A 426 -3.40 -18.80 1.44
C VAL A 426 -4.74 -19.53 1.25
N ASP A 427 -5.81 -18.77 1.02
CA ASP A 427 -7.15 -19.33 0.80
C ASP A 427 -7.23 -20.02 -0.59
N PRO A 428 -7.58 -21.31 -0.67
CA PRO A 428 -7.69 -22.04 -1.94
C PRO A 428 -8.85 -21.55 -2.82
N TYR A 429 -9.86 -20.91 -2.24
CA TYR A 429 -11.07 -20.42 -2.92
C TYR A 429 -11.16 -18.88 -2.92
N GLN A 430 -10.01 -18.19 -2.87
CA GLN A 430 -9.93 -16.77 -3.21
C GLN A 430 -10.38 -16.52 -4.68
N ARG A 431 -10.64 -15.25 -5.04
CA ARG A 431 -11.23 -14.87 -6.33
C ARG A 431 -10.53 -15.51 -7.54
N ALA A 432 -9.20 -15.60 -7.49
CA ALA A 432 -8.35 -16.20 -8.53
C ALA A 432 -8.81 -17.62 -8.96
N GLU A 433 -9.31 -18.43 -8.01
CA GLU A 433 -9.77 -19.79 -8.26
C GLU A 433 -11.00 -19.86 -9.17
N GLY A 434 -11.79 -18.78 -9.27
CA GLY A 434 -12.87 -18.67 -10.26
C GLY A 434 -12.37 -18.69 -11.70
N ARG A 435 -11.19 -18.09 -11.95
CA ARG A 435 -10.54 -17.98 -13.27
C ARG A 435 -9.58 -19.13 -13.57
N TYR A 436 -8.86 -19.62 -12.56
CA TYR A 436 -7.79 -20.60 -12.71
C TYR A 436 -8.22 -22.06 -12.55
N ARG A 437 -9.25 -22.34 -11.74
CA ARG A 437 -9.84 -23.67 -11.59
C ARG A 437 -8.80 -24.77 -11.25
N LEU A 438 -7.89 -24.48 -10.32
CA LEU A 438 -6.87 -25.44 -9.88
C LEU A 438 -7.45 -26.44 -8.87
N MET A 439 -8.41 -26.03 -8.04
CA MET A 439 -9.01 -26.90 -7.03
C MET A 439 -9.70 -28.14 -7.62
N PRO A 440 -10.48 -28.08 -8.71
CA PRO A 440 -11.05 -29.27 -9.35
C PRO A 440 -9.99 -30.30 -9.78
N ARG A 441 -8.82 -29.85 -10.25
CA ARG A 441 -7.72 -30.76 -10.64
C ARG A 441 -7.07 -31.40 -9.41
N ILE A 442 -6.85 -30.62 -8.35
CA ILE A 442 -6.28 -31.07 -7.06
C ILE A 442 -7.23 -32.07 -6.37
N LEU A 443 -8.51 -31.74 -6.26
CA LEU A 443 -9.55 -32.59 -5.65
C LEU A 443 -9.75 -33.89 -6.43
N SER A 444 -9.73 -33.84 -7.76
CA SER A 444 -9.78 -35.06 -8.59
C SER A 444 -8.57 -35.96 -8.31
N ALA A 445 -7.37 -35.40 -8.17
CA ALA A 445 -6.19 -36.18 -7.83
C ALA A 445 -6.23 -36.76 -6.40
N LEU A 446 -6.79 -36.03 -5.42
CA LEU A 446 -6.97 -36.53 -4.05
C LEU A 446 -8.02 -37.67 -3.99
N ARG A 447 -9.15 -37.52 -4.68
CA ARG A 447 -10.17 -38.56 -4.86
C ARG A 447 -9.59 -39.82 -5.51
N ASP A 448 -8.95 -39.67 -6.68
CA ASP A 448 -8.46 -40.81 -7.47
C ASP A 448 -7.40 -41.66 -6.75
N PHE A 449 -6.73 -41.09 -5.74
CA PHE A 449 -5.73 -41.75 -4.89
C PHE A 449 -6.26 -42.07 -3.48
N ALA A 450 -7.57 -41.88 -3.24
CA ALA A 450 -8.23 -42.04 -1.94
C ALA A 450 -7.49 -41.34 -0.78
N ASN A 451 -6.83 -40.21 -1.03
CA ASN A 451 -5.98 -39.56 -0.04
C ASN A 451 -6.79 -38.60 0.85
N PRO A 452 -6.80 -38.78 2.18
CA PRO A 452 -7.57 -37.91 3.08
C PRO A 452 -7.08 -36.46 3.04
N PHE A 453 -8.01 -35.51 3.16
CA PHE A 453 -7.68 -34.09 3.12
C PHE A 453 -8.65 -33.21 3.91
N SER A 454 -8.24 -31.97 4.17
CA SER A 454 -9.14 -30.93 4.68
C SER A 454 -8.92 -29.57 4.04
N ILE A 455 -9.98 -28.77 4.04
CA ILE A 455 -10.02 -27.41 3.46
C ILE A 455 -10.48 -26.43 4.54
N LEU A 456 -9.70 -25.37 4.77
CA LEU A 456 -10.20 -24.14 5.38
C LEU A 456 -10.40 -23.06 4.31
N THR A 457 -11.51 -22.32 4.36
CA THR A 457 -11.71 -21.16 3.47
C THR A 457 -12.62 -20.08 4.07
N LYS A 458 -12.57 -18.87 3.50
CA LYS A 458 -13.59 -17.81 3.60
C LYS A 458 -14.38 -17.66 2.30
N GLY A 459 -13.90 -18.24 1.20
CA GLY A 459 -14.49 -18.14 -0.14
C GLY A 459 -15.68 -19.08 -0.35
N THR A 460 -16.80 -18.54 -0.85
CA THR A 460 -17.99 -19.32 -1.20
C THR A 460 -17.85 -20.10 -2.50
N LEU A 461 -16.74 -19.93 -3.24
CA LEU A 461 -16.44 -20.69 -4.47
C LEU A 461 -16.30 -22.21 -4.22
N ILE A 462 -16.11 -22.65 -2.98
CA ILE A 462 -16.12 -24.08 -2.60
C ILE A 462 -17.40 -24.81 -3.04
N LEU A 463 -18.55 -24.10 -3.08
CA LEU A 463 -19.83 -24.68 -3.50
C LEU A 463 -19.86 -25.11 -4.97
N ARG A 464 -18.99 -24.53 -5.82
CA ARG A 464 -18.81 -24.94 -7.22
C ARG A 464 -18.34 -26.40 -7.33
N ASP A 465 -17.49 -26.81 -6.39
CA ASP A 465 -16.80 -28.10 -6.41
C ASP A 465 -17.48 -29.13 -5.50
N LEU A 466 -18.64 -28.79 -4.92
CA LEU A 466 -19.45 -29.63 -4.05
C LEU A 466 -19.74 -31.04 -4.62
N PRO A 467 -20.07 -31.23 -5.91
CA PRO A 467 -20.27 -32.58 -6.47
C PRO A 467 -19.00 -33.42 -6.44
N LEU A 468 -17.83 -32.79 -6.63
CA LEU A 468 -16.52 -33.47 -6.59
C LEU A 468 -16.07 -33.74 -5.15
N LEU A 469 -16.40 -32.86 -4.20
CA LEU A 469 -16.20 -33.12 -2.78
C LEU A 469 -17.02 -34.32 -2.29
N ARG A 470 -18.27 -34.51 -2.78
CA ARG A 470 -19.08 -35.70 -2.47
C ARG A 470 -18.44 -36.99 -3.00
N GLN A 471 -18.01 -36.99 -4.25
CA GLN A 471 -17.25 -38.12 -4.83
C GLN A 471 -15.93 -38.41 -4.10
N ALA A 472 -15.29 -37.40 -3.51
CA ALA A 472 -14.12 -37.60 -2.66
C ALA A 472 -14.50 -38.25 -1.32
N ALA A 473 -15.62 -37.82 -0.70
CA ALA A 473 -16.13 -38.38 0.56
C ALA A 473 -16.61 -39.84 0.44
N GLU A 474 -16.94 -40.30 -0.77
CA GLU A 474 -17.28 -41.71 -1.07
C GLU A 474 -16.05 -42.66 -1.00
N VAL A 475 -14.83 -42.14 -1.14
CA VAL A 475 -13.59 -42.94 -1.22
C VAL A 475 -12.53 -42.59 -0.17
N THR A 476 -12.63 -41.42 0.46
CA THR A 476 -11.68 -40.98 1.49
C THR A 476 -12.27 -39.93 2.42
N GLN A 477 -11.54 -39.59 3.49
CA GLN A 477 -12.02 -38.64 4.48
C GLN A 477 -11.85 -37.19 4.01
N VAL A 478 -12.91 -36.39 4.08
CA VAL A 478 -12.95 -34.99 3.61
C VAL A 478 -13.39 -34.05 4.73
N GLY A 479 -12.43 -33.35 5.35
CA GLY A 479 -12.70 -32.32 6.36
C GLY A 479 -13.00 -30.95 5.72
N VAL A 480 -14.14 -30.33 6.06
CA VAL A 480 -14.49 -29.00 5.54
C VAL A 480 -14.66 -28.01 6.68
N ALA A 481 -13.95 -26.87 6.59
CA ALA A 481 -13.99 -25.81 7.57
C ALA A 481 -14.16 -24.42 6.96
N MET A 482 -14.97 -23.58 7.61
CA MET A 482 -15.24 -22.20 7.20
C MET A 482 -14.79 -21.20 8.27
N SER A 483 -14.15 -20.10 7.89
CA SER A 483 -13.77 -19.03 8.83
C SER A 483 -14.83 -17.92 8.93
N VAL A 484 -15.52 -17.84 10.06
CA VAL A 484 -16.56 -16.82 10.36
C VAL A 484 -16.25 -16.18 11.71
N GLY A 485 -15.48 -15.08 11.73
CA GLY A 485 -15.01 -14.46 12.98
C GLY A 485 -16.11 -13.83 13.84
N PHE A 486 -17.11 -13.22 13.20
CA PHE A 486 -18.23 -12.50 13.81
C PHE A 486 -19.31 -12.24 12.74
N VAL A 487 -20.55 -11.98 13.17
CA VAL A 487 -21.68 -11.71 12.24
C VAL A 487 -21.96 -10.24 11.94
N ASP A 488 -21.36 -9.30 12.68
CA ASP A 488 -21.53 -7.86 12.43
C ASP A 488 -21.01 -7.48 11.03
N GLU A 489 -21.92 -7.11 10.13
CA GLU A 489 -21.55 -6.71 8.78
C GLU A 489 -20.88 -5.32 8.70
N ARG A 490 -21.04 -4.44 9.69
CA ARG A 490 -20.32 -3.15 9.75
C ARG A 490 -18.87 -3.40 10.13
N MET A 491 -18.63 -4.19 11.18
CA MET A 491 -17.30 -4.67 11.54
C MET A 491 -16.63 -5.41 10.37
N TRP A 492 -17.37 -6.29 9.68
CA TRP A 492 -16.84 -7.03 8.52
C TRP A 492 -16.43 -6.11 7.37
N ARG A 493 -17.24 -5.08 7.03
CA ARG A 493 -16.89 -4.07 6.01
C ARG A 493 -15.62 -3.29 6.37
N SER A 494 -15.36 -3.05 7.65
CA SER A 494 -14.14 -2.36 8.12
C SER A 494 -12.91 -3.28 8.18
N VAL A 495 -13.08 -4.55 8.57
CA VAL A 495 -11.98 -5.51 8.84
C VAL A 495 -11.55 -6.32 7.61
N GLU A 496 -12.47 -6.86 6.82
CA GLU A 496 -12.15 -7.86 5.79
C GLU A 496 -13.11 -7.85 4.58
N SER A 497 -13.56 -6.67 4.17
CA SER A 497 -14.48 -6.42 3.05
C SER A 497 -14.14 -7.08 1.72
N GLY A 498 -12.87 -7.45 1.48
CA GLY A 498 -12.47 -8.19 0.29
C GLY A 498 -13.05 -9.61 0.20
N THR A 499 -13.41 -10.21 1.35
CA THR A 499 -13.99 -11.57 1.49
C THR A 499 -15.51 -11.59 1.29
N PRO A 500 -16.17 -12.76 1.14
CA PRO A 500 -17.63 -12.85 1.24
C PRO A 500 -18.13 -12.42 2.64
N SER A 501 -19.34 -11.86 2.73
CA SER A 501 -19.93 -11.46 4.02
C SER A 501 -20.14 -12.65 4.98
N PRO A 502 -20.22 -12.43 6.31
CA PRO A 502 -20.43 -13.51 7.28
C PRO A 502 -21.68 -14.34 6.96
N ARG A 503 -22.78 -13.67 6.57
CA ARG A 503 -24.01 -14.33 6.11
C ARG A 503 -23.76 -15.26 4.93
N ARG A 504 -23.11 -14.79 3.86
CA ARG A 504 -22.78 -15.63 2.69
C ARG A 504 -21.86 -16.80 3.02
N ARG A 505 -21.00 -16.69 4.03
CA ARG A 505 -20.20 -17.81 4.54
C ARG A 505 -21.04 -18.83 5.31
N LEU A 506 -22.00 -18.38 6.11
CA LEU A 506 -22.97 -19.24 6.81
C LEU A 506 -23.96 -19.91 5.84
N ASP A 507 -24.39 -19.21 4.78
CA ASP A 507 -25.18 -19.81 3.70
C ASP A 507 -24.41 -20.94 3.00
N ALA A 508 -23.08 -20.81 2.86
CA ALA A 508 -22.22 -21.86 2.35
C ALA A 508 -21.97 -23.01 3.35
N VAL A 509 -21.89 -22.74 4.67
CA VAL A 509 -21.90 -23.80 5.70
C VAL A 509 -23.17 -24.63 5.57
N ARG A 510 -24.34 -23.99 5.47
CA ARG A 510 -25.63 -24.67 5.30
C ARG A 510 -25.63 -25.57 4.06
N ALA A 511 -25.28 -25.04 2.89
CA ALA A 511 -25.26 -25.81 1.65
C ALA A 511 -24.24 -26.98 1.66
N LEU A 512 -23.21 -26.94 2.50
CA LEU A 512 -22.29 -28.05 2.73
C LEU A 512 -22.88 -29.08 3.72
N THR A 513 -23.50 -28.65 4.82
CA THR A 513 -24.19 -29.53 5.77
C THR A 513 -25.38 -30.26 5.12
N ASP A 514 -26.23 -29.54 4.38
CA ASP A 514 -27.38 -30.10 3.64
C ASP A 514 -26.93 -31.16 2.60
N ALA A 515 -25.67 -31.08 2.15
CA ALA A 515 -25.07 -32.04 1.24
C ALA A 515 -24.38 -33.23 1.93
N GLY A 516 -24.40 -33.30 3.27
CA GLY A 516 -23.89 -34.39 4.09
C GLY A 516 -22.55 -34.13 4.80
N PHE A 517 -21.96 -32.94 4.71
CA PHE A 517 -20.65 -32.67 5.33
C PHE A 517 -20.76 -32.25 6.80
N ARG A 518 -19.90 -32.81 7.66
CA ARG A 518 -19.72 -32.41 9.07
C ARG A 518 -18.85 -31.13 9.14
N VAL A 519 -19.44 -29.98 8.80
CA VAL A 519 -18.71 -28.71 8.65
C VAL A 519 -18.29 -28.12 10.00
N SER A 520 -17.00 -27.82 10.17
CA SER A 520 -16.48 -27.07 11.33
C SER A 520 -16.42 -25.57 11.04
N VAL A 521 -16.74 -24.71 12.01
CA VAL A 521 -16.52 -23.26 11.87
C VAL A 521 -15.37 -22.78 12.76
N LEU A 522 -14.40 -22.09 12.15
CA LEU A 522 -13.36 -21.38 12.89
C LEU A 522 -13.85 -19.95 13.12
N MET A 523 -14.19 -19.64 14.38
CA MET A 523 -14.51 -18.28 14.81
C MET A 523 -13.20 -17.49 14.89
N ALA A 524 -12.77 -16.96 13.74
CA ALA A 524 -11.42 -16.46 13.50
C ALA A 524 -11.39 -15.26 12.51
N PRO A 525 -10.78 -14.12 12.87
CA PRO A 525 -10.27 -13.76 14.20
C PRO A 525 -11.40 -13.27 15.13
N ILE A 526 -11.30 -13.58 16.43
CA ILE A 526 -12.04 -12.86 17.47
C ILE A 526 -11.22 -11.63 17.88
N LEU A 527 -11.83 -10.44 17.80
CA LEU A 527 -11.16 -9.15 17.98
C LEU A 527 -11.32 -8.63 19.42
N PRO A 528 -10.22 -8.46 20.19
CA PRO A 528 -10.25 -7.93 21.56
C PRO A 528 -11.02 -6.61 21.71
N GLY A 529 -11.91 -6.53 22.71
CA GLY A 529 -12.74 -5.36 23.00
C GLY A 529 -13.68 -4.92 21.86
N LEU A 530 -13.96 -5.78 20.87
CA LEU A 530 -14.75 -5.45 19.68
C LEU A 530 -15.72 -6.54 19.26
N THR A 531 -15.30 -7.82 19.27
CA THR A 531 -16.15 -8.96 18.86
C THR A 531 -16.04 -10.13 19.84
N ASP A 532 -15.64 -9.83 21.07
CA ASP A 532 -15.37 -10.75 22.19
C ASP A 532 -16.28 -10.48 23.40
N THR A 533 -17.18 -9.50 23.30
CA THR A 533 -18.29 -9.31 24.24
C THR A 533 -19.21 -10.53 24.22
N GLU A 534 -19.89 -10.80 25.33
CA GLU A 534 -20.78 -11.96 25.43
C GLU A 534 -21.91 -11.92 24.39
N GLU A 535 -22.50 -10.73 24.15
CA GLU A 535 -23.49 -10.50 23.10
C GLU A 535 -22.95 -10.78 21.67
N SER A 536 -21.76 -10.29 21.34
CA SER A 536 -21.16 -10.47 20.01
C SER A 536 -20.78 -11.93 19.75
N ILE A 537 -20.28 -12.61 20.79
CA ILE A 537 -20.03 -14.05 20.79
C ILE A 537 -21.35 -14.81 20.63
N GLU A 538 -22.38 -14.48 21.40
CA GLU A 538 -23.66 -15.18 21.38
C GLU A 538 -24.37 -15.06 20.03
N ALA A 539 -24.46 -13.84 19.47
CA ALA A 539 -25.05 -13.61 18.16
C ALA A 539 -24.30 -14.38 17.05
N THR A 540 -22.97 -14.43 17.14
CA THR A 540 -22.14 -15.17 16.18
C THR A 540 -22.33 -16.67 16.31
N VAL A 541 -22.30 -17.23 17.53
CA VAL A 541 -22.44 -18.66 17.78
C VAL A 541 -23.86 -19.15 17.47
N THR A 542 -24.89 -18.37 17.78
CA THR A 542 -26.28 -18.65 17.41
C THR A 542 -26.42 -18.76 15.89
N ALA A 543 -25.83 -17.84 15.13
CA ALA A 543 -25.88 -17.86 13.67
C ALA A 543 -25.06 -19.03 13.06
N ILE A 544 -23.96 -19.42 13.71
CA ILE A 544 -23.18 -20.62 13.35
C ILE A 544 -24.01 -21.89 13.55
N ALA A 545 -24.63 -22.07 14.70
CA ALA A 545 -25.53 -23.21 14.95
C ALA A 545 -26.72 -23.23 13.99
N ALA A 546 -27.38 -22.08 13.79
CA ALA A 546 -28.50 -21.94 12.86
C ALA A 546 -28.13 -22.20 11.38
N SER A 547 -26.83 -22.23 11.03
CA SER A 547 -26.34 -22.65 9.70
C SER A 547 -26.10 -24.15 9.56
N GLY A 548 -26.27 -24.94 10.62
CA GLY A 548 -25.98 -26.39 10.60
C GLY A 548 -24.50 -26.71 10.71
N ALA A 549 -23.67 -25.82 11.26
CA ALA A 549 -22.30 -26.17 11.62
C ALA A 549 -22.31 -27.31 12.66
N ALA A 550 -21.36 -28.25 12.55
CA ALA A 550 -21.20 -29.32 13.51
C ALA A 550 -20.46 -28.86 14.78
N SER A 551 -19.47 -27.98 14.62
CA SER A 551 -18.64 -27.49 15.73
C SER A 551 -18.17 -26.05 15.52
N VAL A 552 -17.68 -25.42 16.60
CA VAL A 552 -17.04 -24.10 16.56
C VAL A 552 -15.72 -24.09 17.34
N THR A 553 -14.64 -23.66 16.67
CA THR A 553 -13.32 -23.47 17.28
C THR A 553 -13.01 -21.97 17.41
N PRO A 554 -12.91 -21.40 18.62
CA PRO A 554 -12.52 -20.01 18.82
C PRO A 554 -11.03 -19.78 18.53
N ILE A 555 -10.72 -18.71 17.79
CA ILE A 555 -9.34 -18.26 17.54
C ILE A 555 -9.25 -16.74 17.78
N PRO A 556 -8.80 -16.30 18.97
CA PRO A 556 -8.47 -14.91 19.24
C PRO A 556 -7.40 -14.36 18.29
N LEU A 557 -7.48 -13.06 17.99
CA LEU A 557 -6.61 -12.36 17.05
C LEU A 557 -5.11 -12.56 17.38
N HIS A 558 -4.32 -12.91 16.35
CA HIS A 558 -2.89 -13.18 16.43
C HIS A 558 -2.10 -12.23 15.51
N LEU A 559 -1.33 -11.32 16.10
CA LEU A 559 -0.66 -10.21 15.41
C LEU A 559 0.84 -10.46 15.21
N ARG A 560 1.16 -11.34 14.26
CA ARG A 560 2.52 -11.50 13.72
C ARG A 560 3.04 -10.17 13.13
N PRO A 561 4.37 -9.96 13.05
CA PRO A 561 4.95 -8.86 12.27
C PRO A 561 4.38 -8.79 10.84
N GLY A 562 4.22 -7.58 10.32
CA GLY A 562 3.51 -7.27 9.08
C GLY A 562 1.98 -7.24 9.24
N ALA A 563 1.41 -8.25 9.90
CA ALA A 563 -0.03 -8.27 10.19
C ALA A 563 -0.41 -7.23 11.27
N ARG A 564 0.45 -7.09 12.29
CA ARG A 564 0.29 -6.21 13.45
C ARG A 564 0.18 -4.73 13.09
N GLU A 565 1.03 -4.25 12.19
CA GLU A 565 1.19 -2.84 11.87
C GLU A 565 -0.05 -2.31 11.13
N TRP A 566 -0.55 -3.10 10.16
CA TRP A 566 -1.82 -2.84 9.48
C TRP A 566 -3.02 -2.91 10.44
N TYR A 567 -3.07 -3.90 11.34
CA TYR A 567 -4.13 -4.00 12.34
C TYR A 567 -4.07 -2.84 13.36
N ALA A 568 -2.88 -2.37 13.73
CA ALA A 568 -2.71 -1.21 14.59
C ALA A 568 -3.11 0.09 13.89
N SER A 569 -2.84 0.23 12.58
CA SER A 569 -3.29 1.36 11.76
C SER A 569 -4.82 1.38 11.64
N TRP A 570 -5.44 0.26 11.27
CA TRP A 570 -6.89 0.06 11.26
C TRP A 570 -7.51 0.38 12.63
N LEU A 571 -7.02 -0.23 13.70
CA LEU A 571 -7.56 -0.03 15.05
C LEU A 571 -7.40 1.43 15.53
N THR A 572 -6.28 2.09 15.24
CA THR A 572 -6.06 3.50 15.63
C THR A 572 -6.98 4.46 14.85
N ARG A 573 -7.44 4.06 13.66
CA ARG A 573 -8.32 4.84 12.79
C ARG A 573 -9.80 4.65 13.13
N GLU A 574 -10.22 3.40 13.32
CA GLU A 574 -11.63 3.04 13.54
C GLU A 574 -12.01 3.01 15.03
N PHE A 575 -11.08 2.59 15.90
CA PHE A 575 -11.30 2.37 17.34
C PHE A 575 -10.15 2.96 18.20
N PRO A 576 -9.83 4.27 18.07
CA PRO A 576 -8.65 4.89 18.68
C PRO A 576 -8.52 4.67 20.18
N ALA A 577 -9.65 4.59 20.91
CA ALA A 577 -9.68 4.31 22.35
C ALA A 577 -9.11 2.91 22.73
N LEU A 578 -9.15 1.95 21.81
CA LEU A 578 -8.60 0.60 22.00
C LEU A 578 -7.13 0.49 21.57
N ALA A 579 -6.58 1.43 20.80
CA ALA A 579 -5.18 1.39 20.39
C ALA A 579 -4.17 1.40 21.56
N PRO A 580 -4.40 2.09 22.70
CA PRO A 580 -3.61 1.89 23.93
C PRO A 580 -3.82 0.52 24.57
N HIS A 581 -5.02 -0.06 24.50
CA HIS A 581 -5.33 -1.37 25.08
C HIS A 581 -4.64 -2.50 24.32
N TYR A 582 -4.71 -2.53 22.99
CA TYR A 582 -4.00 -3.51 22.16
C TYR A 582 -2.47 -3.39 22.32
N ARG A 583 -1.93 -2.16 22.44
CA ARG A 583 -0.50 -1.96 22.75
C ARG A 583 -0.09 -2.61 24.07
N ARG A 584 -0.97 -2.64 25.09
CA ARG A 584 -0.73 -3.38 26.35
C ARG A 584 -0.91 -4.90 26.18
N LEU A 585 -1.95 -5.36 25.48
CA LEU A 585 -2.24 -6.79 25.28
C LEU A 585 -1.15 -7.53 24.49
N TYR A 586 -0.65 -6.92 23.41
CA TYR A 586 0.34 -7.57 22.53
C TYR A 586 1.79 -7.15 22.85
N GLY A 587 2.02 -5.89 23.21
CA GLY A 587 3.38 -5.35 23.42
C GLY A 587 4.28 -5.57 22.20
N ARG A 588 5.34 -6.37 22.36
CA ARG A 588 6.19 -6.86 21.25
C ARG A 588 5.81 -8.27 20.75
N GLY A 589 5.00 -8.99 21.52
CA GLY A 589 4.56 -10.36 21.23
C GLY A 589 3.44 -10.42 20.18
N SER A 590 3.28 -11.58 19.56
CA SER A 590 2.24 -11.79 18.54
C SER A 590 0.92 -12.30 19.10
N TYR A 591 0.97 -13.06 20.20
CA TYR A 591 -0.19 -13.66 20.85
C TYR A 591 -0.68 -12.79 22.01
N LEU A 592 -1.98 -12.87 22.31
CA LEU A 592 -2.61 -12.31 23.51
C LEU A 592 -2.10 -13.02 24.80
N PRO A 593 -2.31 -12.44 25.99
CA PRO A 593 -2.05 -13.11 27.26
C PRO A 593 -2.80 -14.44 27.40
N LYS A 594 -2.22 -15.41 28.12
CA LYS A 594 -2.82 -16.76 28.27
C LYS A 594 -4.17 -16.72 28.98
N GLU A 595 -4.35 -15.86 29.99
CA GLU A 595 -5.65 -15.67 30.65
C GLU A 595 -6.71 -15.16 29.65
N TYR A 596 -6.40 -14.10 28.90
CA TYR A 596 -7.31 -13.51 27.90
C TYR A 596 -7.74 -14.53 26.83
N GLN A 597 -6.80 -15.35 26.35
CA GLN A 597 -7.11 -16.44 25.42
C GLN A 597 -8.06 -17.49 26.05
N ARG A 598 -7.84 -17.85 27.32
CA ARG A 598 -8.70 -18.79 28.07
C ARG A 598 -10.10 -18.22 28.29
N GLU A 599 -10.20 -16.95 28.65
CA GLU A 599 -11.47 -16.26 28.91
C GLU A 599 -12.35 -16.19 27.67
N VAL A 600 -11.82 -15.66 26.55
CA VAL A 600 -12.55 -15.61 25.27
C VAL A 600 -12.92 -17.02 24.79
N THR A 601 -12.02 -17.99 24.95
CA THR A 601 -12.29 -19.40 24.62
C THR A 601 -13.40 -20.00 25.50
N ALA A 602 -13.47 -19.64 26.78
CA ALA A 602 -14.50 -20.10 27.69
C ALA A 602 -15.88 -19.52 27.32
N ARG A 603 -15.97 -18.22 27.03
CA ARG A 603 -17.21 -17.57 26.56
C ARG A 603 -17.77 -18.26 25.31
N VAL A 604 -16.94 -18.48 24.28
CA VAL A 604 -17.38 -19.18 23.05
C VAL A 604 -17.77 -20.63 23.34
N ARG A 605 -17.08 -21.34 24.23
CA ARG A 605 -17.45 -22.72 24.64
C ARG A 605 -18.75 -22.79 25.44
N MET A 606 -19.07 -21.76 26.23
CA MET A 606 -20.34 -21.65 26.97
C MET A 606 -21.50 -21.41 26.00
N ALA A 607 -21.35 -20.48 25.06
CA ALA A 607 -22.33 -20.26 24.00
C ALA A 607 -22.52 -21.54 23.14
N ALA A 608 -21.44 -22.16 22.68
CA ALA A 608 -21.48 -23.36 21.83
C ALA A 608 -22.28 -24.50 22.47
N ARG A 609 -22.07 -24.76 23.77
CA ARG A 609 -22.83 -25.75 24.54
C ARG A 609 -24.33 -25.47 24.59
N ARG A 610 -24.75 -24.20 24.70
CA ARG A 610 -26.18 -23.83 24.73
C ARG A 610 -26.88 -24.05 23.39
N HIS A 611 -26.13 -24.11 22.28
CA HIS A 611 -26.62 -24.37 20.93
C HIS A 611 -26.28 -25.78 20.41
N GLY A 612 -25.81 -26.69 21.28
CA GLY A 612 -25.51 -28.09 20.91
C GLY A 612 -24.32 -28.30 19.96
N LEU A 613 -23.46 -27.29 19.77
CA LEU A 613 -22.28 -27.39 18.91
C LEU A 613 -21.18 -28.24 19.58
N ASP A 614 -20.58 -29.14 18.82
CA ASP A 614 -19.53 -30.03 19.31
C ASP A 614 -18.30 -29.24 19.78
N ARG A 615 -17.69 -29.72 20.87
CA ARG A 615 -16.47 -29.15 21.43
C ARG A 615 -15.26 -29.69 20.68
N THR A 616 -14.58 -28.81 19.98
CA THR A 616 -13.41 -29.15 19.13
C THR A 616 -12.21 -28.29 19.52
N GLU A 617 -11.13 -28.90 19.96
CA GLU A 617 -9.87 -28.24 20.31
C GLU A 617 -9.12 -27.73 19.05
N PRO A 618 -8.21 -26.74 19.17
CA PRO A 618 -7.53 -26.14 18.02
C PRO A 618 -6.62 -27.10 17.23
N GLY A 619 -7.23 -27.78 16.25
CA GLY A 619 -6.57 -28.77 15.39
C GLY A 619 -7.46 -29.98 15.07
N GLU A 620 -8.42 -30.29 15.93
CA GLU A 620 -9.42 -31.36 15.73
C GLU A 620 -10.42 -31.00 14.61
N ALA A 621 -10.68 -29.70 14.38
CA ALA A 621 -11.49 -29.18 13.26
C ALA A 621 -10.88 -29.44 11.85
N ARG A 622 -9.80 -30.22 11.78
CA ARG A 622 -9.12 -30.71 10.59
C ARG A 622 -8.59 -32.14 10.77
N GLN A 623 -8.97 -32.81 11.87
CA GLN A 623 -8.78 -34.24 12.01
C GLN A 623 -9.97 -34.93 11.37
N THR A 624 -9.69 -36.05 10.75
CA THR A 624 -10.70 -36.94 10.19
C THR A 624 -10.70 -38.20 11.03
N GLU A 625 -11.76 -38.42 11.81
CA GLU A 625 -11.89 -39.63 12.63
C GLU A 625 -11.71 -40.86 11.73
N PRO A 626 -10.83 -41.81 12.09
CA PRO A 626 -10.64 -43.02 11.30
C PRO A 626 -12.00 -43.70 11.12
N PRO A 627 -12.29 -44.30 9.95
CA PRO A 627 -13.50 -45.10 9.81
C PRO A 627 -13.50 -46.16 10.92
N PRO A 628 -14.67 -46.49 11.50
CA PRO A 628 -14.73 -47.59 12.46
C PRO A 628 -14.10 -48.82 11.79
N GLN A 629 -13.23 -49.52 12.51
CA GLN A 629 -12.70 -50.78 11.99
C GLN A 629 -13.91 -51.66 11.62
N PRO A 630 -13.90 -52.32 10.44
CA PRO A 630 -14.87 -53.37 10.20
C PRO A 630 -14.77 -54.36 11.38
N PRO A 631 -15.89 -54.91 11.88
CA PRO A 631 -15.83 -55.88 12.97
C PRO A 631 -14.83 -56.98 12.59
N GLU A 632 -14.01 -57.42 13.55
CA GLU A 632 -13.09 -58.53 13.31
C GLU A 632 -13.89 -59.69 12.70
N PRO A 633 -13.42 -60.32 11.61
CA PRO A 633 -14.17 -61.35 10.94
C PRO A 633 -14.40 -62.49 11.94
N GLU A 634 -15.66 -62.70 12.34
CA GLU A 634 -16.04 -63.76 13.26
C GLU A 634 -15.45 -65.08 12.74
N GLN A 635 -14.47 -65.61 13.48
CA GLN A 635 -13.80 -66.83 13.09
C GLN A 635 -14.77 -67.98 13.35
N LEU A 636 -15.61 -68.27 12.34
CA LEU A 636 -16.55 -69.38 12.34
C LEU A 636 -15.80 -70.68 12.62
N THR A 637 -15.85 -71.12 13.87
CA THR A 637 -15.39 -72.43 14.31
C THR A 637 -16.30 -73.47 13.67
N LEU A 638 -15.79 -74.11 12.62
CA LEU A 638 -16.39 -75.31 12.06
C LEU A 638 -16.49 -76.38 13.17
N LEU A 639 -17.69 -76.96 13.28
CA LEU A 639 -18.02 -78.08 14.16
C LEU A 639 -17.39 -79.39 13.67
#